data_AF-A0A454W9T2-F1
#
_entry.id   AF-A0A454W9T2-F1
#
_cell.length_a   1.000
_cell.length_b   1.000
_cell.length_c   1.000
_cell.angle_alpha   90.00
_cell.angle_beta   90.00
_cell.angle_gamma   90.00
#
_symmetry.space_group_name_H-M   'P 1'
#
loop_
_entity.id
_entity.type
_entity.pdbx_description
1 polymer ?
#
loop_
_entity_poly.entity_id
_entity_poly.type
_entity_poly.pdbx_seq_one_letter_code
_entity_poly.pdbx_strand_id
1 'polypeptide(L)'
;MTGIGGGVELGAQAARSRALAVLRVRSRALAVALLPAAVAVILLAGGSTGHLVGGGWDAARWAVSVLALLVLAATAAVALVVARARPAVTPTVAVAEESAPDLYRMVRDLADRLDVPAPSAIALTPDCDSWLEDRTHPAHGPPPARDHDDLSDPVGPARRRSAAAPVLVIGSPFLWWMRVGELRAVLAPVVAGTGPAAHPDIAAARRFIRGLDAAVAATSTDGRGPLARAARGGIGGVSRLLLRGCRVHAAEMERGVAAAAAERAQAVDYGLRIVAQEQVGLAYAGWDRLLTRVALPAWRMGRWPSRLDVGVVAALTELSRRDRLAEGFASRLGERPACDLLEEPGLMDEAVSLLAARLFHGGPAETGPDWAPVGWEEYPEEVVDRAWRTDAARLHRVLDTLGVRRAAEGAAPGTDGPTLSRVLDHLTTTPAEARVPARDPAADADTGATSGTAHHATPGTGTATPDDQATSDPQAATASDPQAATAPGPQAATAPDPQPLTTPDDQPAAAPAAPGSADHSDDGNGTEDDDDDLAGTTPRGAALAAGLSAQLAREEARTQALASGTAPPPPGTTTGPAATGTALWDDRALPLLPLQPPRTGREILTAHITAMVCCAAMDTAGATPGLDWLDGPTLLVDGARRADLALHVRSLVETGDPAPLRAWLSDLGVRPEKPVRLV
;
A
#
# COMPACT_ATOMS: atom_id res chain seq x y z
N MET A 1 12.76 -5.07 -45.33
CA MET A 1 11.60 -5.18 -44.41
C MET A 1 11.49 -6.60 -43.83
N THR A 2 12.59 -7.18 -43.33
CA THR A 2 12.69 -8.58 -42.85
C THR A 2 13.33 -8.71 -41.46
N GLY A 3 13.61 -7.62 -40.77
CA GLY A 3 14.27 -7.64 -39.44
C GLY A 3 13.33 -7.73 -38.24
N ILE A 4 12.04 -7.37 -38.39
CA ILE A 4 11.10 -7.23 -37.26
C ILE A 4 10.47 -8.58 -36.86
N GLY A 5 10.34 -9.53 -37.80
CA GLY A 5 9.80 -10.86 -37.52
C GLY A 5 10.74 -11.76 -36.69
N GLY A 6 12.05 -11.53 -36.78
CA GLY A 6 13.05 -12.37 -36.11
C GLY A 6 13.04 -12.23 -34.59
N GLY A 7 12.85 -11.02 -34.05
CA GLY A 7 12.84 -10.78 -32.60
C GLY A 7 11.66 -11.47 -31.90
N VAL A 8 10.45 -11.22 -32.40
CA VAL A 8 9.20 -11.75 -31.82
C VAL A 8 9.23 -13.27 -31.73
N GLU A 9 9.79 -13.91 -32.75
CA GLU A 9 9.91 -15.36 -32.83
C GLU A 9 10.98 -15.88 -31.86
N LEU A 10 12.10 -15.16 -31.68
CA LEU A 10 13.15 -15.51 -30.72
C LEU A 10 12.65 -15.44 -29.27
N GLY A 11 11.92 -14.38 -28.88
CA GLY A 11 11.36 -14.25 -27.54
C GLY A 11 10.36 -15.37 -27.22
N ALA A 12 9.46 -15.67 -28.18
CA ALA A 12 8.48 -16.74 -28.04
C ALA A 12 9.13 -18.14 -27.98
N GLN A 13 10.15 -18.39 -28.81
CA GLN A 13 10.92 -19.64 -28.79
C GLN A 13 11.70 -19.81 -27.48
N ALA A 14 12.32 -18.73 -26.98
CA ALA A 14 13.01 -18.73 -25.69
C ALA A 14 12.05 -19.07 -24.55
N ALA A 15 10.87 -18.43 -24.51
CA ALA A 15 9.82 -18.74 -23.54
C ALA A 15 9.39 -20.21 -23.60
N ARG A 16 9.15 -20.73 -24.81
CA ARG A 16 8.80 -22.14 -25.02
C ARG A 16 9.88 -23.10 -24.54
N SER A 17 11.15 -22.81 -24.83
CA SER A 17 12.28 -23.65 -24.41
C SER A 17 12.35 -23.79 -22.87
N ARG A 18 12.06 -22.69 -22.16
CA ARG A 18 12.01 -22.64 -20.69
C ARG A 18 10.74 -23.30 -20.13
N ALA A 19 9.60 -23.17 -20.80
CA ALA A 19 8.40 -23.95 -20.48
C ALA A 19 8.65 -25.47 -20.56
N LEU A 20 9.33 -25.92 -21.62
CA LEU A 20 9.75 -27.33 -21.74
C LEU A 20 10.77 -27.74 -20.67
N ALA A 21 11.59 -26.81 -20.14
CA ALA A 21 12.47 -27.09 -19.01
C ALA A 21 11.68 -27.32 -17.71
N VAL A 22 10.64 -26.52 -17.45
CA VAL A 22 9.69 -26.73 -16.33
C VAL A 22 9.01 -28.10 -16.46
N LEU A 23 8.49 -28.44 -17.64
CA LEU A 23 7.86 -29.73 -17.88
C LEU A 23 8.85 -30.90 -17.77
N ARG A 24 10.14 -30.67 -18.07
CA ARG A 24 11.21 -31.65 -17.82
C ARG A 24 11.41 -31.92 -16.33
N VAL A 25 11.35 -30.90 -15.45
CA VAL A 25 11.38 -31.10 -13.98
C VAL A 25 10.24 -32.02 -13.54
N ARG A 26 9.02 -31.77 -14.02
CA ARG A 26 7.86 -32.66 -13.77
C ARG A 26 8.13 -34.09 -14.24
N SER A 27 8.61 -34.26 -15.47
CA SER A 27 8.87 -35.58 -16.04
C SER A 27 9.98 -36.35 -15.31
N ARG A 28 11.03 -35.66 -14.85
CA ARG A 28 12.13 -36.26 -14.07
C ARG A 28 11.64 -36.70 -12.70
N ALA A 29 10.82 -35.89 -12.03
CA ALA A 29 10.22 -36.27 -10.75
C ALA A 29 9.36 -37.53 -10.88
N LEU A 30 8.54 -37.60 -11.94
CA LEU A 30 7.75 -38.79 -12.26
C LEU A 30 8.64 -40.00 -12.60
N ALA A 31 9.71 -39.82 -13.38
CA ALA A 31 10.65 -40.89 -13.69
C ALA A 31 11.33 -41.47 -12.44
N VAL A 32 11.76 -40.61 -11.51
CA VAL A 32 12.32 -41.04 -10.22
C VAL A 32 11.29 -41.82 -9.40
N ALA A 33 10.03 -41.36 -9.38
CA ALA A 33 8.95 -42.06 -8.68
C ALA A 33 8.62 -43.44 -9.29
N LEU A 34 8.90 -43.67 -10.58
CA LEU A 34 8.68 -44.94 -11.25
C LEU A 34 9.83 -45.95 -11.07
N LEU A 35 11.00 -45.55 -10.57
CA LEU A 35 12.16 -46.44 -10.41
C LEU A 35 11.88 -47.69 -9.57
N PRO A 36 11.21 -47.62 -8.39
CA PRO A 36 10.92 -48.81 -7.60
C PRO A 36 10.00 -49.79 -8.35
N ALA A 37 9.05 -49.27 -9.13
CA ALA A 37 8.16 -50.09 -9.95
C ALA A 37 8.94 -50.79 -11.08
N ALA A 38 9.87 -50.10 -11.74
CA ALA A 38 10.73 -50.71 -12.74
C ALA A 38 11.59 -51.85 -12.14
N VAL A 39 12.19 -51.64 -10.96
CA VAL A 39 12.94 -52.69 -10.25
C VAL A 39 12.03 -53.84 -9.84
N ALA A 40 10.82 -53.58 -9.35
CA ALA A 40 9.84 -54.62 -9.03
C ALA A 40 9.52 -55.49 -10.25
N VAL A 41 9.30 -54.88 -11.42
CA VAL A 41 9.05 -55.58 -12.68
C VAL A 41 10.25 -56.46 -13.07
N ILE A 42 11.49 -55.97 -12.94
CA ILE A 42 12.70 -56.76 -13.21
C ILE A 42 12.80 -57.97 -12.26
N LEU A 43 12.53 -57.79 -10.95
CA LEU A 43 12.57 -58.86 -9.96
C LEU A 43 11.45 -59.91 -10.15
N LEU A 44 10.28 -59.48 -10.62
CA LEU A 44 9.17 -60.36 -10.98
C LEU A 44 9.52 -61.17 -12.24
N ALA A 45 10.03 -60.51 -13.28
CA ALA A 45 10.45 -61.14 -14.52
C ALA A 45 11.58 -62.15 -14.30
N GLY A 46 12.63 -61.77 -13.56
CA GLY A 46 13.75 -62.67 -13.24
C GLY A 46 13.38 -63.89 -12.40
N GLY A 47 12.30 -63.80 -11.61
CA GLY A 47 11.68 -64.95 -10.95
C GLY A 47 11.00 -65.89 -11.94
N SER A 48 10.19 -65.33 -12.86
CA SER A 48 9.47 -66.11 -13.88
C SER A 48 10.40 -66.79 -14.90
N THR A 49 11.59 -66.23 -15.14
CA THR A 49 12.60 -66.79 -16.05
C THR A 49 13.62 -67.68 -15.35
N GLY A 50 13.50 -67.89 -14.04
CA GLY A 50 14.37 -68.80 -13.28
C GLY A 50 15.78 -68.27 -12.95
N HIS A 51 16.09 -67.00 -13.22
CA HIS A 51 17.43 -66.42 -13.00
C HIS A 51 17.60 -65.75 -11.61
N LEU A 52 16.50 -65.47 -10.88
CA LEU A 52 16.48 -64.83 -9.55
C LEU A 52 15.58 -65.60 -8.56
N VAL A 53 15.98 -66.83 -8.23
CA VAL A 53 15.18 -67.78 -7.44
C VAL A 53 15.82 -68.03 -6.07
N GLY A 54 15.01 -68.09 -5.00
CA GLY A 54 15.44 -68.38 -3.63
C GLY A 54 14.78 -67.46 -2.59
N GLY A 55 14.70 -67.90 -1.32
CA GLY A 55 13.93 -67.19 -0.29
C GLY A 55 14.35 -65.74 -0.04
N GLY A 56 15.64 -65.40 -0.23
CA GLY A 56 16.12 -64.00 -0.19
C GLY A 56 15.62 -63.14 -1.35
N TRP A 57 15.52 -63.72 -2.56
CA TRP A 57 14.96 -63.05 -3.74
C TRP A 57 13.45 -62.87 -3.65
N ASP A 58 12.75 -63.82 -3.03
CA ASP A 58 11.30 -63.70 -2.77
C ASP A 58 11.01 -62.59 -1.75
N ALA A 59 11.80 -62.50 -0.68
CA ALA A 59 11.70 -61.40 0.28
C ALA A 59 11.99 -60.05 -0.36
N ALA A 60 13.05 -59.94 -1.19
CA ALA A 60 13.38 -58.71 -1.92
C ALA A 60 12.26 -58.30 -2.89
N ARG A 61 11.67 -59.26 -3.62
CA ARG A 61 10.56 -59.02 -4.53
C ARG A 61 9.34 -58.45 -3.80
N TRP A 62 8.96 -59.04 -2.67
CA TRP A 62 7.87 -58.54 -1.84
C TRP A 62 8.16 -57.14 -1.30
N ALA A 63 9.34 -56.92 -0.72
CA ALA A 63 9.72 -55.62 -0.16
C ALA A 63 9.71 -54.51 -1.22
N VAL A 64 10.32 -54.74 -2.38
CA VAL A 64 10.37 -53.76 -3.48
C VAL A 64 8.99 -53.54 -4.11
N SER A 65 8.16 -54.57 -4.22
CA SER A 65 6.78 -54.42 -4.73
C SER A 65 5.91 -53.58 -3.80
N VAL A 66 6.00 -53.82 -2.48
CA VAL A 66 5.30 -53.01 -1.47
C VAL A 66 5.80 -51.55 -1.51
N LEU A 67 7.12 -51.34 -1.57
CA LEU A 67 7.70 -50.01 -1.71
C LEU A 67 7.22 -49.30 -2.98
N ALA A 68 7.19 -50.00 -4.12
CA ALA A 68 6.70 -49.47 -5.38
C ALA A 68 5.24 -49.03 -5.29
N LEU A 69 4.38 -49.86 -4.69
CA LEU A 69 2.97 -49.52 -4.49
C LEU A 69 2.80 -48.27 -3.61
N LEU A 70 3.56 -48.18 -2.51
CA LEU A 70 3.53 -47.03 -1.61
C LEU A 70 4.01 -45.75 -2.29
N VAL A 71 5.10 -45.81 -3.06
CA VAL A 71 5.63 -44.65 -3.80
C VAL A 71 4.65 -44.21 -4.89
N LEU A 72 4.03 -45.14 -5.62
CA LEU A 72 3.01 -44.83 -6.62
C LEU A 72 1.76 -44.19 -5.98
N ALA A 73 1.29 -44.73 -4.85
CA ALA A 73 0.16 -44.17 -4.11
C ALA A 73 0.46 -42.76 -3.59
N ALA A 74 1.64 -42.54 -3.01
CA ALA A 74 2.10 -41.22 -2.57
C ALA A 74 2.22 -40.24 -3.73
N THR A 75 2.76 -40.67 -4.87
CA THR A 75 2.88 -39.85 -6.09
C THR A 75 1.51 -39.48 -6.65
N ALA A 76 0.57 -40.43 -6.67
CA ALA A 76 -0.81 -40.18 -7.08
C ALA A 76 -1.51 -39.19 -6.13
N ALA A 77 -1.27 -39.29 -4.82
CA ALA A 77 -1.79 -38.34 -3.84
C ALA A 77 -1.23 -36.93 -4.07
N VAL A 78 0.09 -36.77 -4.27
CA VAL A 78 0.71 -35.47 -4.60
C VAL A 78 0.12 -34.90 -5.89
N ALA A 79 0.06 -35.71 -6.96
CA ALA A 79 -0.49 -35.28 -8.24
C ALA A 79 -1.96 -34.86 -8.15
N LEU A 80 -2.77 -35.58 -7.36
CA LEU A 80 -4.17 -35.26 -7.12
C LEU A 80 -4.30 -33.94 -6.35
N VAL A 81 -3.49 -33.72 -5.31
CA VAL A 81 -3.49 -32.46 -4.56
C VAL A 81 -3.09 -31.30 -5.48
N VAL A 82 -2.02 -31.43 -6.25
CA VAL A 82 -1.58 -30.40 -7.22
C VAL A 82 -2.65 -30.09 -8.26
N ALA A 83 -3.36 -31.10 -8.76
CA ALA A 83 -4.41 -30.91 -9.76
C ALA A 83 -5.71 -30.31 -9.19
N ARG A 84 -6.01 -30.54 -7.91
CA ARG A 84 -7.24 -30.08 -7.25
C ARG A 84 -7.06 -28.84 -6.39
N ALA A 85 -5.84 -28.53 -5.98
CA ALA A 85 -5.56 -27.32 -5.24
C ALA A 85 -6.02 -26.11 -6.08
N ARG A 86 -6.71 -25.18 -5.43
CA ARG A 86 -7.21 -23.96 -6.06
C ARG A 86 -6.10 -22.93 -6.00
N PRO A 87 -5.52 -22.51 -7.14
CA PRO A 87 -4.60 -21.38 -7.16
C PRO A 87 -5.26 -20.15 -6.59
N ALA A 88 -4.45 -19.31 -5.94
CA ALA A 88 -4.89 -17.97 -5.55
C ALA A 88 -5.22 -17.17 -6.83
N VAL A 89 -6.31 -16.41 -6.78
CA VAL A 89 -6.71 -15.48 -7.82
C VAL A 89 -6.85 -14.12 -7.17
N THR A 90 -6.27 -13.10 -7.78
CA THR A 90 -6.40 -11.73 -7.29
C THR A 90 -7.88 -11.31 -7.35
N PRO A 91 -8.45 -10.84 -6.23
CA PRO A 91 -9.78 -10.25 -6.20
C PRO A 91 -9.88 -9.10 -7.21
N THR A 92 -10.94 -9.09 -8.01
CA THR A 92 -11.15 -8.11 -9.08
C THR A 92 -12.65 -7.85 -9.27
N VAL A 93 -12.99 -6.70 -9.84
CA VAL A 93 -14.36 -6.35 -10.25
C VAL A 93 -14.55 -6.79 -11.70
N ALA A 94 -15.48 -7.71 -11.97
CA ALA A 94 -15.73 -8.17 -13.34
C ALA A 94 -16.45 -7.06 -14.15
N VAL A 95 -15.99 -6.82 -15.38
CA VAL A 95 -16.64 -5.88 -16.30
C VAL A 95 -17.48 -6.67 -17.29
N ALA A 96 -18.80 -6.59 -17.16
CA ALA A 96 -19.71 -7.22 -18.11
C ALA A 96 -19.61 -6.54 -19.48
N GLU A 97 -19.69 -7.30 -20.57
CA GLU A 97 -19.58 -6.72 -21.93
C GLU A 97 -20.66 -5.67 -22.21
N GLU A 98 -21.86 -5.88 -21.68
CA GLU A 98 -22.98 -4.92 -21.73
C GLU A 98 -22.69 -3.59 -21.01
N SER A 99 -21.83 -3.61 -19.99
CA SER A 99 -21.45 -2.42 -19.22
C SER A 99 -20.27 -1.64 -19.82
N ALA A 100 -19.60 -2.19 -20.85
CA ALA A 100 -18.41 -1.58 -21.45
C ALA A 100 -18.19 -2.01 -22.92
N PRO A 101 -19.18 -1.87 -23.81
CA PRO A 101 -19.08 -2.38 -25.18
C PRO A 101 -17.93 -1.74 -25.96
N ASP A 102 -17.66 -0.45 -25.71
CA ASP A 102 -16.57 0.30 -26.33
C ASP A 102 -15.18 -0.20 -25.89
N LEU A 103 -15.03 -0.52 -24.60
CA LEU A 103 -13.79 -1.08 -24.07
C LEU A 103 -13.51 -2.46 -24.69
N TYR A 104 -14.52 -3.33 -24.73
CA TYR A 104 -14.41 -4.66 -25.34
C TYR A 104 -14.08 -4.57 -26.84
N ARG A 105 -14.69 -3.64 -27.57
CA ARG A 105 -14.38 -3.41 -28.99
C ARG A 105 -12.94 -2.94 -29.18
N MET A 106 -12.49 -1.95 -28.40
CA MET A 106 -11.12 -1.45 -28.45
C MET A 106 -10.09 -2.57 -28.19
N VAL A 107 -10.34 -3.44 -27.21
CA VAL A 107 -9.46 -4.56 -26.87
C VAL A 107 -9.45 -5.63 -27.97
N ARG A 108 -10.61 -5.91 -28.61
CA ARG A 108 -10.69 -6.82 -29.76
C ARG A 108 -9.95 -6.27 -30.97
N ASP A 109 -10.18 -5.00 -31.32
CA ASP A 109 -9.47 -4.32 -32.41
C ASP A 109 -7.96 -4.32 -32.18
N LEU A 110 -7.53 -4.17 -30.92
CA LEU A 110 -6.13 -4.25 -30.53
C LEU A 110 -5.57 -5.68 -30.70
N ALA A 111 -6.30 -6.71 -30.27
CA ALA A 111 -5.91 -8.11 -30.46
C ALA A 111 -5.80 -8.48 -31.94
N ASP A 112 -6.76 -8.04 -32.77
CA ASP A 112 -6.77 -8.25 -34.22
C ASP A 112 -5.56 -7.59 -34.89
N ARG A 113 -5.22 -6.35 -34.51
CA ARG A 113 -4.02 -5.65 -35.02
C ARG A 113 -2.71 -6.34 -34.64
N LEU A 114 -2.68 -6.99 -33.48
CA LEU A 114 -1.52 -7.70 -32.96
C LEU A 114 -1.44 -9.15 -33.48
N ASP A 115 -2.46 -9.63 -34.19
CA ASP A 115 -2.60 -11.03 -34.64
C ASP A 115 -2.49 -12.03 -33.47
N VAL A 116 -3.27 -11.77 -32.40
CA VAL A 116 -3.32 -12.61 -31.20
C VAL A 116 -4.76 -12.90 -30.79
N PRO A 117 -5.02 -14.00 -30.06
CA PRO A 117 -6.35 -14.29 -29.54
C PRO A 117 -6.85 -13.18 -28.59
N ALA A 118 -8.07 -12.69 -28.80
CA ALA A 118 -8.67 -11.74 -27.88
C ALA A 118 -8.81 -12.33 -26.46
N PRO A 119 -8.61 -11.52 -25.39
CA PRO A 119 -8.91 -11.92 -24.01
C PRO A 119 -10.35 -12.41 -23.85
N SER A 120 -10.59 -13.34 -22.92
CA SER A 120 -11.94 -13.93 -22.72
C SER A 120 -12.93 -13.04 -21.98
N ALA A 121 -12.43 -12.16 -21.12
CA ALA A 121 -13.19 -11.19 -20.34
C ALA A 121 -12.26 -10.06 -19.89
N ILE A 122 -12.86 -8.98 -19.36
CA ILE A 122 -12.18 -7.85 -18.75
C ILE A 122 -12.58 -7.75 -17.28
N ALA A 123 -11.62 -7.44 -16.41
CA ALA A 123 -11.86 -7.16 -14.99
C ALA A 123 -11.01 -5.98 -14.52
N LEU A 124 -11.43 -5.29 -13.47
CA LEU A 124 -10.70 -4.18 -12.87
C LEU A 124 -10.09 -4.56 -11.52
N THR A 125 -8.95 -3.95 -11.22
CA THR A 125 -8.29 -4.00 -9.91
C THR A 125 -8.00 -2.58 -9.42
N PRO A 126 -8.01 -2.31 -8.11
CA PRO A 126 -7.63 -1.01 -7.55
C PRO A 126 -6.10 -0.82 -7.46
N ASP A 127 -5.34 -1.42 -8.39
CA ASP A 127 -3.90 -1.27 -8.51
C ASP A 127 -3.56 -0.47 -9.77
N CYS A 128 -2.41 0.21 -9.78
CA CYS A 128 -1.88 0.87 -10.98
C CYS A 128 -1.13 -0.13 -11.90
N ASP A 129 -1.69 -1.31 -12.15
CA ASP A 129 -1.08 -2.34 -13.00
C ASP A 129 -2.10 -3.00 -13.92
N SER A 130 -1.64 -3.63 -15.00
CA SER A 130 -2.51 -4.41 -15.91
C SER A 130 -1.82 -5.68 -16.36
N TRP A 131 -2.53 -6.80 -16.33
CA TRP A 131 -1.97 -8.12 -16.63
C TRP A 131 -3.02 -9.08 -17.22
N LEU A 132 -2.55 -10.27 -17.59
CA LEU A 132 -3.39 -11.37 -18.04
C LEU A 132 -3.54 -12.41 -16.92
N GLU A 133 -4.76 -12.56 -16.42
CA GLU A 133 -5.10 -13.51 -15.37
C GLU A 133 -5.61 -14.83 -15.97
N ASP A 134 -5.02 -15.96 -15.60
CA ASP A 134 -5.42 -17.27 -16.10
C ASP A 134 -6.46 -17.91 -15.19
N ARG A 135 -7.74 -17.70 -15.52
CA ARG A 135 -8.86 -18.29 -14.79
C ARG A 135 -9.24 -19.70 -15.27
N THR A 136 -8.43 -20.31 -16.14
CA THR A 136 -8.76 -21.61 -16.76
C THR A 136 -8.38 -22.83 -15.93
N HIS A 137 -7.83 -22.63 -14.72
CA HIS A 137 -7.43 -23.75 -13.88
C HIS A 137 -8.65 -24.65 -13.56
N PRO A 138 -8.54 -25.99 -13.72
CA PRO A 138 -9.66 -26.92 -13.53
C PRO A 138 -10.36 -26.81 -12.17
N ALA A 139 -9.64 -26.35 -11.14
CA ALA A 139 -10.17 -26.18 -9.79
C ALA A 139 -11.13 -24.96 -9.65
N HIS A 140 -11.16 -24.04 -10.62
CA HIS A 140 -12.09 -22.90 -10.66
C HIS A 140 -13.37 -23.19 -11.45
N GLY A 141 -13.42 -24.29 -12.23
CA GLY A 141 -14.64 -24.70 -12.90
C GLY A 141 -15.63 -25.37 -11.94
N PRO A 142 -16.95 -25.31 -12.21
CA PRO A 142 -17.91 -26.18 -11.52
C PRO A 142 -17.47 -27.64 -11.67
N PRO A 143 -17.64 -28.50 -10.64
CA PRO A 143 -17.28 -29.91 -10.75
C PRO A 143 -18.00 -30.49 -11.97
N PRO A 144 -17.32 -31.31 -12.80
CA PRO A 144 -17.98 -31.95 -13.92
C PRO A 144 -19.19 -32.70 -13.37
N ALA A 145 -20.37 -32.43 -13.94
CA ALA A 145 -21.54 -33.25 -13.67
C ALA A 145 -21.11 -34.70 -13.91
N ARG A 146 -21.33 -35.56 -12.91
CA ARG A 146 -21.19 -36.99 -13.11
C ARG A 146 -22.30 -37.36 -14.08
N ASP A 147 -21.98 -37.41 -15.36
CA ASP A 147 -22.84 -38.06 -16.34
C ASP A 147 -23.02 -39.49 -15.85
N HIS A 148 -24.24 -39.79 -15.43
CA HIS A 148 -24.67 -41.15 -15.15
C HIS A 148 -24.52 -41.97 -16.42
N ASP A 149 -24.03 -43.21 -16.25
CA ASP A 149 -23.83 -44.22 -17.29
C ASP A 149 -24.97 -44.22 -18.32
N ASP A 150 -24.63 -43.89 -19.56
CA ASP A 150 -25.25 -44.52 -20.72
C ASP A 150 -24.13 -45.13 -21.56
N LEU A 151 -23.94 -46.44 -21.39
CA LEU A 151 -23.14 -47.27 -22.28
C LEU A 151 -23.86 -47.33 -23.63
N SER A 152 -23.59 -46.38 -24.52
CA SER A 152 -23.69 -46.52 -25.99
C SER A 152 -23.26 -45.23 -26.67
N ASP A 153 -21.96 -44.99 -26.81
CA ASP A 153 -21.42 -44.36 -28.03
C ASP A 153 -19.88 -44.47 -28.11
N PRO A 154 -19.31 -44.86 -29.26
CA PRO A 154 -17.87 -45.02 -29.42
C PRO A 154 -17.18 -43.65 -29.54
N VAL A 155 -16.49 -43.25 -28.47
CA VAL A 155 -15.33 -42.32 -28.42
C VAL A 155 -15.28 -41.26 -29.53
N GLY A 156 -16.15 -40.25 -29.43
CA GLY A 156 -15.85 -38.95 -30.02
C GLY A 156 -14.77 -38.26 -29.18
N PRO A 157 -13.70 -37.66 -29.76
CA PRO A 157 -12.71 -36.95 -28.97
C PRO A 157 -13.43 -35.83 -28.25
N ALA A 158 -13.51 -35.93 -26.92
CA ALA A 158 -14.01 -34.90 -26.02
C ALA A 158 -13.60 -33.54 -26.60
N ARG A 159 -14.60 -32.73 -27.00
CA ARG A 159 -14.44 -31.37 -27.52
C ARG A 159 -13.15 -30.80 -26.98
N ARG A 160 -12.15 -30.62 -27.84
CA ARG A 160 -10.92 -29.89 -27.48
C ARG A 160 -11.41 -28.70 -26.68
N ARG A 161 -11.18 -28.70 -25.37
CA ARG A 161 -11.45 -27.54 -24.54
C ARG A 161 -10.56 -26.48 -25.17
N SER A 162 -11.15 -25.63 -26.01
CA SER A 162 -10.48 -24.44 -26.50
C SER A 162 -9.94 -23.80 -25.24
N ALA A 163 -8.61 -23.71 -25.13
CA ALA A 163 -7.99 -23.09 -23.98
C ALA A 163 -8.58 -21.69 -23.92
N ALA A 164 -9.49 -21.44 -22.98
CA ALA A 164 -10.14 -20.16 -22.89
C ALA A 164 -9.04 -19.12 -22.73
N ALA A 165 -9.10 -18.04 -23.50
CA ALA A 165 -8.11 -16.99 -23.42
C ALA A 165 -8.04 -16.44 -21.98
N PRO A 166 -6.89 -15.94 -21.51
CA PRO A 166 -6.83 -15.33 -20.19
C PRO A 166 -7.76 -14.10 -20.09
N VAL A 167 -8.11 -13.74 -18.86
CA VAL A 167 -8.88 -12.52 -18.55
C VAL A 167 -7.91 -11.34 -18.51
N LEU A 168 -8.26 -10.24 -19.19
CA LEU A 168 -7.50 -9.00 -19.09
C LEU A 168 -7.89 -8.28 -17.80
N VAL A 169 -6.94 -8.10 -16.89
CA VAL A 169 -7.13 -7.29 -15.68
C VAL A 169 -6.51 -5.92 -15.92
N ILE A 170 -7.30 -4.87 -15.72
CA ILE A 170 -6.91 -3.48 -15.93
C ILE A 170 -6.91 -2.76 -14.59
N GLY A 171 -5.88 -1.96 -14.35
CA GLY A 171 -5.82 -1.06 -13.21
C GLY A 171 -6.84 0.05 -13.37
N SER A 172 -7.80 0.15 -12.45
CA SER A 172 -8.86 1.16 -12.51
C SER A 172 -8.32 2.59 -12.58
N PRO A 173 -7.21 2.99 -11.91
CA PRO A 173 -6.73 4.37 -12.00
C PRO A 173 -6.32 4.76 -13.42
N PHE A 174 -5.92 3.79 -14.25
CA PHE A 174 -5.60 4.04 -15.65
C PHE A 174 -6.82 4.40 -16.49
N LEU A 175 -7.99 3.84 -16.21
CA LEU A 175 -9.23 4.19 -16.92
C LEU A 175 -9.62 5.65 -16.64
N TRP A 176 -9.46 6.12 -15.40
CA TRP A 176 -9.82 7.49 -15.02
C TRP A 176 -8.77 8.52 -15.45
N TRP A 177 -7.48 8.20 -15.35
CA TRP A 177 -6.42 9.16 -15.64
C TRP A 177 -6.04 9.24 -17.12
N MET A 178 -6.02 8.11 -17.82
CA MET A 178 -5.46 8.03 -19.17
C MET A 178 -6.50 8.36 -20.24
N ARG A 179 -6.02 8.88 -21.37
CA ARG A 179 -6.84 9.02 -22.59
C ARG A 179 -6.95 7.70 -23.31
N VAL A 180 -8.00 7.52 -24.11
CA VAL A 180 -8.26 6.26 -24.84
C VAL A 180 -7.02 5.79 -25.63
N GLY A 181 -6.31 6.72 -26.29
CA GLY A 181 -5.09 6.42 -27.03
C GLY A 181 -3.92 5.98 -26.14
N GLU A 182 -3.76 6.61 -24.98
CA GLU A 182 -2.72 6.28 -23.99
C GLU A 182 -3.01 4.91 -23.35
N LEU A 183 -4.25 4.66 -22.91
CA LEU A 183 -4.66 3.37 -22.35
C LEU A 183 -4.42 2.25 -23.36
N ARG A 184 -4.83 2.44 -24.62
CA ARG A 184 -4.60 1.45 -25.68
C ARG A 184 -3.12 1.14 -25.87
N ALA A 185 -2.25 2.16 -25.78
CA ALA A 185 -0.80 1.99 -25.85
C ALA A 185 -0.23 1.20 -24.65
N VAL A 186 -0.75 1.41 -23.43
CA VAL A 186 -0.38 0.63 -22.23
C VAL A 186 -0.86 -0.83 -22.33
N LEU A 187 -2.08 -1.04 -22.82
CA LEU A 187 -2.67 -2.37 -22.93
C LEU A 187 -2.09 -3.19 -24.09
N ALA A 188 -1.50 -2.57 -25.11
CA ALA A 188 -0.92 -3.26 -26.26
C ALA A 188 0.06 -4.39 -25.90
N PRO A 189 1.10 -4.19 -25.07
CA PRO A 189 1.98 -5.28 -24.63
C PRO A 189 1.26 -6.33 -23.79
N VAL A 190 0.26 -5.96 -22.98
CA VAL A 190 -0.49 -6.93 -22.16
C VAL A 190 -1.34 -7.83 -23.06
N VAL A 191 -2.11 -7.24 -23.98
CA VAL A 191 -2.94 -7.97 -24.96
C VAL A 191 -2.07 -8.81 -25.88
N ALA A 192 -0.91 -8.32 -26.34
CA ALA A 192 0.05 -9.11 -27.12
C ALA A 192 0.53 -10.39 -26.39
N GLY A 193 0.49 -10.38 -25.05
CA GLY A 193 0.82 -11.54 -24.20
C GLY A 193 -0.17 -12.70 -24.31
N THR A 194 -1.37 -12.48 -24.85
CA THR A 194 -2.37 -13.54 -25.09
C THR A 194 -1.87 -14.58 -26.09
N GLY A 195 -1.08 -14.17 -27.09
CA GLY A 195 -0.46 -15.06 -28.07
C GLY A 195 0.43 -16.13 -27.43
N PRO A 196 1.50 -15.75 -26.71
CA PRO A 196 2.31 -16.70 -25.95
C PRO A 196 1.51 -17.46 -24.88
N ALA A 197 0.52 -16.84 -24.23
CA ALA A 197 -0.33 -17.50 -23.24
C ALA A 197 -1.19 -18.62 -23.84
N ALA A 198 -1.59 -18.51 -25.11
CA ALA A 198 -2.32 -19.54 -25.84
C ALA A 198 -1.45 -20.75 -26.22
N HIS A 199 -0.12 -20.64 -26.15
CA HIS A 199 0.78 -21.74 -26.49
C HIS A 199 0.64 -22.89 -25.47
N PRO A 200 0.38 -24.14 -25.92
CA PRO A 200 0.04 -25.25 -25.03
C PRO A 200 1.14 -25.58 -24.02
N ASP A 201 2.40 -25.53 -24.43
CA ASP A 201 3.55 -25.79 -23.54
C ASP A 201 3.67 -24.75 -22.42
N ILE A 202 3.50 -23.46 -22.73
CA ILE A 202 3.58 -22.35 -21.77
C ILE A 202 2.40 -22.44 -20.80
N ALA A 203 1.19 -22.64 -21.32
CA ALA A 203 -0.01 -22.81 -20.51
C ALA A 203 0.10 -24.04 -19.58
N ALA A 204 0.64 -25.16 -20.06
CA ALA A 204 0.87 -26.35 -19.25
C ALA A 204 1.91 -26.13 -18.16
N ALA A 205 3.01 -25.42 -18.46
CA ALA A 205 4.03 -25.06 -17.47
C ALA A 205 3.45 -24.14 -16.38
N ARG A 206 2.73 -23.08 -16.75
CA ARG A 206 2.07 -22.17 -15.78
C ARG A 206 1.05 -22.88 -14.90
N ARG A 207 0.18 -23.73 -15.47
CA ARG A 207 -0.77 -24.55 -14.69
C ARG A 207 -0.05 -25.47 -13.69
N PHE A 208 1.06 -26.08 -14.09
CA PHE A 208 1.85 -26.91 -13.19
C PHE A 208 2.46 -26.11 -12.03
N ILE A 209 3.04 -24.94 -12.31
CA ILE A 209 3.61 -24.05 -11.28
C ILE A 209 2.52 -23.56 -10.32
N ARG A 210 1.41 -23.04 -10.85
CA ARG A 210 0.26 -22.59 -10.05
C ARG A 210 -0.33 -23.71 -9.20
N GLY A 211 -0.45 -24.92 -9.74
CA GLY A 211 -0.93 -26.08 -8.98
C GLY A 211 0.02 -26.50 -7.85
N LEU A 212 1.34 -26.41 -8.08
CA LEU A 212 2.33 -26.67 -7.03
C LEU A 212 2.26 -25.62 -5.91
N ASP A 213 2.14 -24.34 -6.27
CA ASP A 213 2.01 -23.25 -5.31
C ASP A 213 0.73 -23.37 -4.48
N ALA A 214 -0.39 -23.64 -5.15
CA ALA A 214 -1.67 -23.94 -4.51
C ALA A 214 -1.59 -25.16 -3.57
N ALA A 215 -0.84 -26.20 -3.96
CA ALA A 215 -0.64 -27.38 -3.12
C ALA A 215 0.17 -27.03 -1.86
N VAL A 216 1.19 -26.17 -1.96
CA VAL A 216 1.94 -25.67 -0.80
C VAL A 216 1.00 -24.94 0.15
N ALA A 217 0.23 -23.97 -0.36
CA ALA A 217 -0.75 -23.22 0.45
C ALA A 217 -1.76 -24.15 1.13
N ALA A 218 -2.34 -25.11 0.39
CA ALA A 218 -3.29 -26.07 0.94
C ALA A 218 -2.68 -26.95 2.05
N THR A 219 -1.40 -27.29 1.95
CA THR A 219 -0.69 -28.09 2.98
C THR A 219 -0.28 -27.29 4.21
N SER A 220 -0.24 -25.96 4.14
CA SER A 220 0.07 -25.07 5.26
C SER A 220 -1.11 -24.84 6.21
N THR A 221 -2.33 -25.25 5.83
CA THR A 221 -3.53 -25.11 6.68
C THR A 221 -3.55 -26.16 7.80
N ASP A 222 -3.92 -25.72 9.01
CA ASP A 222 -3.98 -26.59 10.19
C ASP A 222 -5.04 -27.68 10.05
N GLY A 223 -4.63 -28.92 10.26
CA GLY A 223 -5.52 -30.08 10.26
C GLY A 223 -5.47 -30.87 11.55
N ARG A 224 -6.61 -31.45 11.93
CA ARG A 224 -6.73 -32.31 13.11
C ARG A 224 -6.03 -33.67 12.85
N GLY A 225 -5.00 -33.97 13.65
CA GLY A 225 -4.37 -35.30 13.74
C GLY A 225 -2.89 -35.38 13.29
N PRO A 226 -2.03 -36.17 13.97
CA PRO A 226 -0.59 -36.23 13.70
C PRO A 226 -0.25 -36.87 12.34
N LEU A 227 -0.99 -37.90 11.92
CA LEU A 227 -0.77 -38.57 10.63
C LEU A 227 -1.12 -37.67 9.44
N ALA A 228 -2.21 -36.91 9.54
CA ALA A 228 -2.61 -35.95 8.51
C ALA A 228 -1.57 -34.81 8.39
N ARG A 229 -0.97 -34.39 9.51
CA ARG A 229 0.12 -33.40 9.53
C ARG A 229 1.38 -33.94 8.85
N ALA A 230 1.79 -35.17 9.14
CA ALA A 230 2.94 -35.79 8.50
C ALA A 230 2.73 -35.95 6.98
N ALA A 231 1.56 -36.42 6.55
CA ALA A 231 1.21 -36.54 5.13
C ALA A 231 1.20 -35.19 4.41
N ARG A 232 0.57 -34.15 4.98
CA ARG A 232 0.61 -32.78 4.42
C ARG A 232 2.02 -32.21 4.38
N GLY A 233 2.82 -32.43 5.43
CA GLY A 233 4.21 -32.02 5.50
C GLY A 233 5.06 -32.64 4.39
N GLY A 234 4.87 -33.94 4.11
CA GLY A 234 5.49 -34.62 2.98
C GLY A 234 5.08 -34.06 1.62
N ILE A 235 3.77 -33.89 1.39
CA ILE A 235 3.23 -33.32 0.13
C ILE A 235 3.73 -31.89 -0.09
N GLY A 236 3.70 -31.05 0.95
CA GLY A 236 4.19 -29.67 0.91
C GLY A 236 5.71 -29.60 0.74
N GLY A 237 6.46 -30.54 1.31
CA GLY A 237 7.90 -30.69 1.10
C GLY A 237 8.25 -31.00 -0.37
N VAL A 238 7.60 -32.00 -0.96
CA VAL A 238 7.79 -32.36 -2.38
C VAL A 238 7.39 -31.20 -3.29
N SER A 239 6.26 -30.56 -3.03
CA SER A 239 5.77 -29.43 -3.85
C SER A 239 6.74 -28.24 -3.80
N ARG A 240 7.29 -27.90 -2.62
CA ARG A 240 8.34 -26.87 -2.46
C ARG A 240 9.63 -27.23 -3.19
N LEU A 241 10.05 -28.50 -3.17
CA LEU A 241 11.23 -28.96 -3.89
C LEU A 241 11.06 -28.77 -5.42
N LEU A 242 9.90 -29.15 -5.95
CA LEU A 242 9.59 -28.98 -7.37
C LEU A 242 9.50 -27.50 -7.77
N LEU A 243 8.90 -26.65 -6.93
CA LEU A 243 8.87 -25.20 -7.15
C LEU A 243 10.27 -24.59 -7.19
N ARG A 244 11.14 -24.96 -6.23
CA ARG A 244 12.55 -24.53 -6.22
C ARG A 244 13.27 -24.93 -7.51
N GLY A 245 13.05 -26.15 -8.00
CA GLY A 245 13.59 -26.61 -9.28
C GLY A 245 13.02 -25.90 -10.51
N CYS A 246 11.82 -25.33 -10.42
CA CYS A 246 11.18 -24.60 -11.52
C CYS A 246 11.49 -23.09 -11.52
N ARG A 247 11.90 -22.49 -10.39
CA ARG A 247 11.97 -21.02 -10.18
C ARG A 247 12.71 -20.26 -11.29
N VAL A 248 13.93 -20.69 -11.63
CA VAL A 248 14.75 -20.02 -12.65
C VAL A 248 14.09 -20.11 -14.03
N HIS A 249 13.66 -21.32 -14.41
CA HIS A 249 12.99 -21.57 -15.68
C HIS A 249 11.66 -20.81 -15.80
N ALA A 250 10.89 -20.72 -14.72
CA ALA A 250 9.67 -19.94 -14.66
C ALA A 250 9.96 -18.45 -14.89
N ALA A 251 10.93 -17.88 -14.17
CA ALA A 251 11.29 -16.47 -14.32
C ALA A 251 11.82 -16.12 -15.72
N GLU A 252 12.59 -17.00 -16.36
CA GLU A 252 13.06 -16.81 -17.73
C GLU A 252 11.95 -17.04 -18.77
N MET A 253 11.03 -17.97 -18.50
CA MET A 253 9.84 -18.19 -19.33
C MET A 253 8.98 -16.92 -19.36
N GLU A 254 8.65 -16.35 -18.20
CA GLU A 254 7.84 -15.13 -18.11
C GLU A 254 8.56 -13.92 -18.72
N ARG A 255 9.87 -13.77 -18.52
CA ARG A 255 10.66 -12.74 -19.21
C ARG A 255 10.64 -12.89 -20.73
N GLY A 256 10.73 -14.12 -21.25
CA GLY A 256 10.62 -14.39 -22.68
C GLY A 256 9.23 -14.07 -23.23
N VAL A 257 8.16 -14.38 -22.47
CA VAL A 257 6.78 -14.01 -22.84
C VAL A 257 6.64 -12.49 -22.89
N ALA A 258 7.12 -11.78 -21.87
CA ALA A 258 7.07 -10.33 -21.80
C ALA A 258 7.85 -9.68 -22.95
N ALA A 259 9.06 -10.16 -23.26
CA ALA A 259 9.86 -9.66 -24.38
C ALA A 259 9.13 -9.85 -25.73
N ALA A 260 8.61 -11.06 -25.99
CA ALA A 260 7.86 -11.35 -27.21
C ALA A 260 6.58 -10.49 -27.33
N ALA A 261 5.92 -10.22 -26.21
CA ALA A 261 4.73 -9.37 -26.16
C ALA A 261 5.07 -7.89 -26.41
N ALA A 262 6.15 -7.39 -25.79
CA ALA A 262 6.62 -6.01 -25.97
C ALA A 262 7.08 -5.73 -27.41
N GLU A 263 7.82 -6.66 -28.02
CA GLU A 263 8.26 -6.55 -29.42
C GLU A 263 7.07 -6.57 -30.39
N ARG A 264 6.11 -7.47 -30.17
CA ARG A 264 4.88 -7.51 -30.99
C ARG A 264 4.07 -6.23 -30.86
N ALA A 265 3.97 -5.69 -29.65
CA ALA A 265 3.29 -4.42 -29.40
C ALA A 265 4.06 -3.21 -29.96
N GLN A 266 5.32 -3.35 -30.40
CA GLN A 266 6.15 -2.23 -30.81
C GLN A 266 5.57 -1.43 -31.98
N ALA A 267 4.89 -2.10 -32.90
CA ALA A 267 4.25 -1.48 -34.06
C ALA A 267 2.96 -0.71 -33.73
N VAL A 268 2.40 -0.90 -32.52
CA VAL A 268 1.14 -0.28 -32.10
C VAL A 268 1.43 0.99 -31.30
N ASP A 269 1.02 2.13 -31.86
CA ASP A 269 1.04 3.46 -31.23
C ASP A 269 2.37 3.85 -30.57
N TYR A 270 3.47 3.62 -31.29
CA TYR A 270 4.81 3.87 -30.79
C TYR A 270 4.98 5.26 -30.15
N GLY A 271 4.44 6.31 -30.77
CA GLY A 271 4.51 7.68 -30.24
C GLY A 271 3.72 7.89 -28.94
N LEU A 272 2.56 7.25 -28.78
CA LEU A 272 1.75 7.34 -27.56
C LEU A 272 2.32 6.52 -26.41
N ARG A 273 3.16 5.52 -26.70
CA ARG A 273 3.71 4.65 -25.66
C ARG A 273 4.65 5.38 -24.70
N ILE A 274 5.49 6.27 -25.21
CA ILE A 274 6.40 7.06 -24.37
C ILE A 274 5.60 7.93 -23.40
N VAL A 275 4.64 8.69 -23.94
CA VAL A 275 3.71 9.53 -23.15
C VAL A 275 2.97 8.67 -22.13
N ALA A 276 2.43 7.52 -22.55
CA ALA A 276 1.69 6.64 -21.68
C ALA A 276 2.53 6.09 -20.50
N GLN A 277 3.82 5.79 -20.69
CA GLN A 277 4.71 5.35 -19.61
C GLN A 277 4.96 6.44 -18.56
N GLU A 278 5.11 7.70 -19.00
CA GLU A 278 5.19 8.84 -18.07
C GLU A 278 3.88 8.98 -17.27
N GLN A 279 2.74 8.79 -17.92
CA GLN A 279 1.43 8.83 -17.25
C GLN A 279 1.24 7.69 -16.24
N VAL A 280 1.84 6.51 -16.47
CA VAL A 280 1.82 5.41 -15.49
C VAL A 280 2.55 5.82 -14.20
N GLY A 281 3.75 6.41 -14.32
CA GLY A 281 4.51 6.88 -13.16
C GLY A 281 3.76 7.96 -12.35
N LEU A 282 3.10 8.89 -13.05
CA LEU A 282 2.24 9.88 -12.41
C LEU A 282 1.04 9.22 -11.72
N ALA A 283 0.33 8.31 -12.40
CA ALA A 283 -0.80 7.59 -11.82
C ALA A 283 -0.43 6.88 -10.51
N TYR A 284 0.72 6.22 -10.47
CA TYR A 284 1.25 5.62 -9.23
C TYR A 284 1.45 6.64 -8.11
N ALA A 285 2.13 7.75 -8.40
CA ALA A 285 2.39 8.78 -7.40
C ALA A 285 1.10 9.43 -6.87
N GLY A 286 0.11 9.66 -7.74
CA GLY A 286 -1.20 10.17 -7.35
C GLY A 286 -2.01 9.16 -6.54
N TRP A 287 -2.02 7.90 -6.98
CA TRP A 287 -2.72 6.81 -6.30
C TRP A 287 -2.19 6.59 -4.88
N ASP A 288 -0.87 6.48 -4.71
CA ASP A 288 -0.25 6.28 -3.41
C ASP A 288 -0.58 7.41 -2.42
N ARG A 289 -0.48 8.66 -2.89
CA ARG A 289 -0.87 9.83 -2.09
C ARG A 289 -2.35 9.82 -1.74
N LEU A 290 -3.21 9.49 -2.69
CA LEU A 290 -4.66 9.40 -2.45
C LEU A 290 -4.98 8.33 -1.42
N LEU A 291 -4.42 7.13 -1.54
CA LEU A 291 -4.60 6.04 -0.58
C LEU A 291 -4.14 6.46 0.82
N THR A 292 -2.96 7.04 0.92
CA THR A 292 -2.30 7.34 2.19
C THR A 292 -2.86 8.59 2.89
N ARG A 293 -3.17 9.64 2.13
CA ARG A 293 -3.57 10.96 2.65
C ARG A 293 -5.07 11.17 2.69
N VAL A 294 -5.85 10.43 1.91
CA VAL A 294 -7.30 10.63 1.77
C VAL A 294 -8.08 9.36 2.11
N ALA A 295 -7.82 8.23 1.43
CA ALA A 295 -8.63 7.03 1.66
C ALA A 295 -8.43 6.45 3.07
N LEU A 296 -7.18 6.37 3.54
CA LEU A 296 -6.85 5.79 4.84
C LEU A 296 -7.51 6.51 6.04
N PRO A 297 -7.54 7.85 6.11
CA PRO A 297 -8.35 8.56 7.11
C PRO A 297 -9.83 8.15 7.11
N ALA A 298 -10.46 8.05 5.94
CA ALA A 298 -11.86 7.62 5.85
C ALA A 298 -12.04 6.19 6.36
N TRP A 299 -11.19 5.26 5.94
CA TRP A 299 -11.28 3.85 6.33
C TRP A 299 -11.15 3.65 7.84
N ARG A 300 -10.22 4.37 8.49
CA ARG A 300 -10.08 4.36 9.96
C ARG A 300 -11.34 4.86 10.68
N MET A 301 -12.17 5.66 10.01
CA MET A 301 -13.44 6.18 10.55
C MET A 301 -14.65 5.28 10.24
N GLY A 302 -14.45 4.09 9.67
CA GLY A 302 -15.55 3.23 9.24
C GLY A 302 -16.26 3.73 7.98
N ARG A 303 -15.58 4.58 7.19
CA ARG A 303 -16.10 5.17 5.96
C ARG A 303 -15.21 4.82 4.79
N TRP A 304 -15.74 4.85 3.57
CA TRP A 304 -14.92 4.65 2.38
C TRP A 304 -15.37 5.59 1.26
N PRO A 305 -14.43 6.28 0.57
CA PRO A 305 -14.81 7.15 -0.54
C PRO A 305 -15.46 6.33 -1.66
N SER A 306 -16.68 6.69 -2.05
CA SER A 306 -17.44 5.95 -3.09
C SER A 306 -16.92 6.17 -4.51
N ARG A 307 -16.07 7.18 -4.71
CA ARG A 307 -15.55 7.60 -6.01
C ARG A 307 -14.04 7.79 -5.99
N LEU A 308 -13.32 6.76 -5.56
CA LEU A 308 -11.88 6.81 -5.32
C LEU A 308 -11.10 7.10 -6.61
N ASP A 309 -11.44 6.49 -7.74
CA ASP A 309 -10.76 6.73 -9.01
C ASP A 309 -10.98 8.17 -9.53
N VAL A 310 -12.16 8.77 -9.27
CA VAL A 310 -12.36 10.23 -9.50
C VAL A 310 -11.40 11.07 -8.64
N GLY A 311 -11.14 10.63 -7.41
CA GLY A 311 -10.17 11.28 -6.52
C GLY A 311 -8.75 11.28 -7.09
N VAL A 312 -8.37 10.27 -7.88
CA VAL A 312 -7.07 10.22 -8.57
C VAL A 312 -6.94 11.35 -9.57
N VAL A 313 -7.98 11.59 -10.36
CA VAL A 313 -7.99 12.66 -11.35
C VAL A 313 -7.84 14.01 -10.66
N ALA A 314 -8.53 14.21 -9.54
CA ALA A 314 -8.43 15.44 -8.76
C ALA A 314 -7.02 15.62 -8.15
N ALA A 315 -6.44 14.56 -7.58
CA ALA A 315 -5.07 14.57 -7.04
C ALA A 315 -4.02 14.86 -8.10
N LEU A 316 -4.09 14.22 -9.26
CA LEU A 316 -3.14 14.42 -10.34
C LEU A 316 -3.29 15.79 -11.02
N THR A 317 -4.52 16.31 -11.09
CA THR A 317 -4.76 17.69 -11.54
C THR A 317 -4.15 18.69 -10.57
N GLU A 318 -4.28 18.47 -9.26
CA GLU A 318 -3.63 19.30 -8.24
C GLU A 318 -2.10 19.21 -8.32
N LEU A 319 -1.55 18.00 -8.49
CA LEU A 319 -0.11 17.78 -8.66
C LEU A 319 0.44 18.53 -9.88
N SER A 320 -0.24 18.41 -11.02
CA SER A 320 0.16 19.12 -12.24
C SER A 320 0.12 20.63 -12.06
N ARG A 321 -0.88 21.18 -11.34
CA ARG A 321 -0.94 22.62 -11.02
C ARG A 321 0.23 23.09 -10.15
N ARG A 322 0.62 22.33 -9.12
CA ARG A 322 1.69 22.72 -8.19
C ARG A 322 3.08 22.60 -8.78
N ASP A 323 3.34 21.48 -9.44
CA ASP A 323 4.67 21.17 -9.95
C ASP A 323 4.88 21.73 -11.37
N ARG A 324 3.88 22.44 -11.92
CA ARG A 324 3.86 22.95 -13.31
C ARG A 324 4.26 21.85 -14.30
N LEU A 325 3.80 20.63 -14.04
CA LEU A 325 4.09 19.46 -14.88
C LEU A 325 3.38 19.65 -16.23
N ALA A 326 4.17 20.17 -17.18
CA ALA A 326 4.00 20.19 -18.63
C ALA A 326 3.18 21.32 -19.30
N GLU A 327 3.78 21.86 -20.37
CA GLU A 327 3.09 22.46 -21.51
C GLU A 327 2.11 21.45 -22.12
N GLY A 328 0.87 21.86 -22.45
CA GLY A 328 -0.13 20.98 -23.08
C GLY A 328 -1.04 20.16 -22.14
N PHE A 329 -0.94 20.33 -20.82
CA PHE A 329 -1.84 19.68 -19.85
C PHE A 329 -3.33 20.00 -20.11
N ALA A 330 -3.66 21.28 -20.36
CA ALA A 330 -5.03 21.72 -20.63
C ALA A 330 -5.60 21.11 -21.92
N SER A 331 -4.79 20.95 -22.97
CA SER A 331 -5.21 20.29 -24.21
C SER A 331 -5.46 18.79 -24.00
N ARG A 332 -4.63 18.11 -23.20
CA ARG A 332 -4.81 16.69 -22.86
C ARG A 332 -6.11 16.45 -22.07
N LEU A 333 -6.44 17.33 -21.12
CA LEU A 333 -7.67 17.20 -20.33
C LEU A 333 -8.95 17.24 -21.19
N GLY A 334 -8.90 17.90 -22.36
CA GLY A 334 -10.02 17.95 -23.30
C GLY A 334 -10.21 16.71 -24.17
N GLU A 335 -9.26 15.76 -24.17
CA GLU A 335 -9.40 14.50 -24.89
C GLU A 335 -10.29 13.51 -24.12
N ARG A 336 -10.97 12.60 -24.84
CA ARG A 336 -11.85 11.58 -24.23
C ARG A 336 -11.05 10.73 -23.21
N PRO A 337 -11.39 10.76 -21.91
CA PRO A 337 -10.80 9.86 -20.92
C PRO A 337 -11.23 8.42 -21.17
N ALA A 338 -10.44 7.45 -20.72
CA ALA A 338 -10.73 6.06 -21.00
C ALA A 338 -11.91 5.48 -20.17
N CYS A 339 -12.27 6.11 -19.05
CA CYS A 339 -13.46 5.74 -18.28
C CYS A 339 -14.76 5.97 -19.06
N ASP A 340 -14.77 6.83 -20.09
CA ASP A 340 -15.90 6.99 -21.02
C ASP A 340 -16.13 5.76 -21.92
N LEU A 341 -15.25 4.75 -21.86
CA LEU A 341 -15.48 3.45 -22.52
C LEU A 341 -16.42 2.53 -21.71
N LEU A 342 -16.77 2.95 -20.49
CA LEU A 342 -17.76 2.30 -19.61
C LEU A 342 -19.11 3.02 -19.75
N GLU A 343 -20.21 2.27 -19.71
CA GLU A 343 -21.56 2.85 -19.71
C GLU A 343 -21.87 3.54 -18.38
N GLU A 344 -21.49 2.91 -17.27
CA GLU A 344 -21.76 3.40 -15.91
C GLU A 344 -20.44 3.48 -15.10
N PRO A 345 -19.54 4.43 -15.41
CA PRO A 345 -18.24 4.53 -14.74
C PRO A 345 -18.39 4.75 -13.23
N GLY A 346 -19.46 5.42 -12.79
CA GLY A 346 -19.70 5.67 -11.36
C GLY A 346 -19.92 4.43 -10.51
N LEU A 347 -20.70 3.44 -11.00
CA LEU A 347 -20.91 2.18 -10.28
C LEU A 347 -19.65 1.32 -10.25
N MET A 348 -18.86 1.41 -11.33
CA MET A 348 -17.60 0.69 -11.42
C MET A 348 -16.56 1.23 -10.43
N ASP A 349 -16.43 2.56 -10.33
CA ASP A 349 -15.59 3.25 -9.32
C ASP A 349 -16.01 2.87 -7.90
N GLU A 350 -17.32 2.84 -7.62
CA GLU A 350 -17.84 2.44 -6.31
C GLU A 350 -17.44 1.01 -5.94
N ALA A 351 -17.64 0.05 -6.86
CA ALA A 351 -17.26 -1.35 -6.65
C ALA A 351 -15.75 -1.52 -6.46
N VAL A 352 -14.94 -0.81 -7.24
CA VAL A 352 -13.48 -0.79 -7.13
C VAL A 352 -13.03 -0.15 -5.81
N SER A 353 -13.66 0.95 -5.39
CA SER A 353 -13.35 1.65 -4.15
C SER A 353 -13.59 0.77 -2.92
N LEU A 354 -14.69 0.00 -2.91
CA LEU A 354 -14.96 -0.98 -1.87
C LEU A 354 -13.92 -2.12 -1.86
N LEU A 355 -13.53 -2.59 -3.06
CA LEU A 355 -12.46 -3.59 -3.20
C LEU A 355 -11.10 -3.05 -2.73
N ALA A 356 -10.78 -1.79 -3.02
CA ALA A 356 -9.56 -1.12 -2.57
C ALA A 356 -9.49 -1.10 -1.03
N ALA A 357 -10.58 -0.73 -0.37
CA ALA A 357 -10.63 -0.72 1.08
C ALA A 357 -10.46 -2.13 1.68
N ARG A 358 -11.01 -3.15 1.03
CA ARG A 358 -10.76 -4.54 1.45
C ARG A 358 -9.31 -4.95 1.29
N LEU A 359 -8.69 -4.68 0.14
CA LEU A 359 -7.32 -5.10 -0.16
C LEU A 359 -6.26 -4.35 0.68
N PHE A 360 -6.40 -3.02 0.80
CA PHE A 360 -5.39 -2.17 1.42
C PHE A 360 -5.62 -1.87 2.90
N HIS A 361 -6.87 -2.01 3.39
CA HIS A 361 -7.21 -1.76 4.80
C HIS A 361 -7.75 -2.99 5.54
N GLY A 362 -8.18 -4.03 4.83
CA GLY A 362 -8.91 -5.14 5.44
C GLY A 362 -10.35 -4.79 5.80
N GLY A 363 -10.94 -3.80 5.12
CA GLY A 363 -12.34 -3.43 5.29
C GLY A 363 -13.31 -4.55 4.89
N PRO A 364 -14.57 -4.50 5.35
CA PRO A 364 -15.61 -5.45 4.98
C PRO A 364 -15.83 -5.54 3.46
N ALA A 365 -16.28 -6.71 3.01
CA ALA A 365 -16.61 -6.97 1.60
C ALA A 365 -17.87 -6.25 1.12
N GLU A 366 -18.77 -5.91 2.04
CA GLU A 366 -20.08 -5.33 1.77
C GLU A 366 -20.29 -4.11 2.67
N THR A 367 -21.17 -3.21 2.24
CA THR A 367 -21.56 -2.04 3.03
C THR A 367 -22.37 -2.46 4.26
N GLY A 368 -22.28 -1.64 5.31
CA GLY A 368 -22.97 -1.91 6.58
C GLY A 368 -23.17 -0.64 7.41
N PRO A 369 -23.85 -0.74 8.57
CA PRO A 369 -24.11 0.41 9.43
C PRO A 369 -22.83 1.07 9.95
N ASP A 370 -21.79 0.27 10.20
CA ASP A 370 -20.48 0.73 10.66
C ASP A 370 -19.45 0.85 9.51
N TRP A 371 -19.91 0.66 8.26
CA TRP A 371 -19.08 0.68 7.05
C TRP A 371 -19.83 1.29 5.87
N ALA A 372 -19.87 2.61 5.81
CA ALA A 372 -20.72 3.37 4.89
C ALA A 372 -19.92 4.16 3.83
N PRO A 373 -20.44 4.30 2.61
CA PRO A 373 -19.83 5.14 1.60
C PRO A 373 -19.84 6.62 2.04
N VAL A 374 -18.87 7.39 1.54
CA VAL A 374 -18.84 8.85 1.66
C VAL A 374 -18.61 9.47 0.27
N GLY A 375 -19.35 10.54 -0.03
CA GLY A 375 -19.14 11.35 -1.22
C GLY A 375 -18.07 12.43 -0.97
N TRP A 376 -17.55 13.03 -2.03
CA TRP A 376 -16.49 14.04 -1.90
C TRP A 376 -16.99 15.36 -1.30
N GLU A 377 -18.28 15.67 -1.42
CA GLU A 377 -18.90 16.85 -0.82
C GLU A 377 -19.03 16.71 0.71
N GLU A 378 -19.39 15.52 1.19
CA GLU A 378 -19.55 15.24 2.62
C GLU A 378 -18.22 14.87 3.32
N TYR A 379 -17.18 14.53 2.55
CA TYR A 379 -15.89 14.07 3.08
C TYR A 379 -15.28 14.99 4.16
N PRO A 380 -15.23 16.33 3.99
CA PRO A 380 -14.66 17.20 5.02
C PRO A 380 -15.41 17.14 6.36
N GLU A 381 -16.74 17.02 6.33
CA GLU A 381 -17.54 16.98 7.55
C GLU A 381 -17.56 15.57 8.17
N GLU A 382 -17.80 14.53 7.37
CA GLU A 382 -17.94 13.16 7.87
C GLU A 382 -16.61 12.50 8.26
N VAL A 383 -15.52 12.86 7.58
CA VAL A 383 -14.19 12.26 7.80
C VAL A 383 -13.27 13.23 8.52
N VAL A 384 -13.03 14.43 7.96
CA VAL A 384 -11.99 15.33 8.46
C VAL A 384 -12.34 15.89 9.84
N ASP A 385 -13.50 16.54 9.99
CA ASP A 385 -13.95 17.08 11.29
C ASP A 385 -14.04 15.96 12.34
N ARG A 386 -14.70 14.85 11.99
CA ARG A 386 -14.88 13.72 12.90
C ARG A 386 -13.56 13.08 13.34
N ALA A 387 -12.59 12.94 12.43
CA ALA A 387 -11.26 12.43 12.75
C ALA A 387 -10.53 13.38 13.71
N TRP A 388 -10.51 14.69 13.42
CA TRP A 388 -9.86 15.66 14.29
C TRP A 388 -10.48 15.71 15.69
N ARG A 389 -11.81 15.70 15.79
CA ARG A 389 -12.48 15.67 17.10
C ARG A 389 -12.20 14.38 17.86
N THR A 390 -12.11 13.24 17.17
CA THR A 390 -11.76 11.94 17.77
C THR A 390 -10.34 11.94 18.31
N ASP A 391 -9.38 12.46 17.55
CA ASP A 391 -7.98 12.57 17.97
C ASP A 391 -7.81 13.58 19.11
N ALA A 392 -8.51 14.72 19.06
CA ALA A 392 -8.55 15.68 20.16
C ALA A 392 -9.13 15.07 21.46
N ALA A 393 -10.19 14.25 21.35
CA ALA A 393 -10.74 13.51 22.48
C ALA A 393 -9.77 12.48 23.03
N ARG A 394 -9.04 11.77 22.16
CA ARG A 394 -7.98 10.85 22.57
C ARG A 394 -6.88 11.56 23.35
N LEU A 395 -6.42 12.71 22.86
CA LEU A 395 -5.41 13.54 23.50
C LEU A 395 -5.82 13.91 24.93
N HIS A 396 -7.05 14.40 25.12
CA HIS A 396 -7.56 14.76 26.43
C HIS A 396 -7.77 13.56 27.36
N ARG A 397 -8.20 12.41 26.85
CA ARG A 397 -8.27 11.17 27.64
C ARG A 397 -6.89 10.77 28.17
N VAL A 398 -5.85 10.87 27.35
CA VAL A 398 -4.48 10.56 27.81
C VAL A 398 -3.99 11.59 28.84
N LEU A 399 -4.24 12.89 28.62
CA LEU A 399 -3.92 13.93 29.62
C LEU A 399 -4.63 13.69 30.96
N ASP A 400 -5.88 13.24 30.93
CA ASP A 400 -6.63 12.85 32.13
C ASP A 400 -5.97 11.65 32.84
N THR A 401 -5.51 10.63 32.10
CA THR A 401 -4.80 9.48 32.69
C THR A 401 -3.44 9.85 33.29
N LEU A 402 -2.76 10.86 32.73
CA LEU A 402 -1.49 11.37 33.25
C LEU A 402 -1.67 12.29 34.48
N GLY A 403 -2.91 12.51 34.94
CA GLY A 403 -3.19 13.31 36.12
C GLY A 403 -2.96 14.82 35.91
N VAL A 404 -2.92 15.28 34.66
CA VAL A 404 -2.76 16.70 34.33
C VAL A 404 -4.04 17.43 34.75
N ARG A 405 -4.04 18.06 35.93
CA ARG A 405 -5.22 18.70 36.54
C ARG A 405 -5.89 19.67 35.56
N ARG A 406 -7.23 19.66 35.52
CA ARG A 406 -8.05 20.73 34.92
C ARG A 406 -7.73 22.01 35.68
N ALA A 407 -7.44 23.10 34.98
CA ALA A 407 -7.03 24.33 35.66
C ALA A 407 -8.16 24.85 36.58
N ALA A 408 -7.81 24.98 37.87
CA ALA A 408 -8.47 25.67 38.98
C ALA A 408 -9.74 25.04 39.63
N GLU A 409 -9.53 24.42 40.80
CA GLU A 409 -10.51 24.43 41.90
C GLU A 409 -10.88 25.90 42.22
N GLY A 410 -11.94 26.42 41.60
CA GLY A 410 -12.41 27.79 41.81
C GLY A 410 -13.02 28.48 40.59
N ALA A 411 -12.93 27.89 39.40
CA ALA A 411 -13.59 28.46 38.21
C ALA A 411 -15.09 28.12 38.18
N ALA A 412 -15.91 29.06 37.68
CA ALA A 412 -17.37 28.93 37.64
C ALA A 412 -17.81 27.67 36.84
N PRO A 413 -18.91 26.99 37.25
CA PRO A 413 -19.38 25.79 36.58
C PRO A 413 -19.70 26.08 35.10
N GLY A 414 -18.85 25.60 34.20
CA GLY A 414 -18.93 25.84 32.75
C GLY A 414 -17.58 25.97 32.02
N THR A 415 -16.47 26.18 32.74
CA THR A 415 -15.11 26.30 32.16
C THR A 415 -14.27 25.01 32.17
N ASP A 416 -14.82 23.88 32.62
CA ASP A 416 -14.13 22.59 32.81
C ASP A 416 -13.95 21.74 31.53
N GLY A 417 -14.16 22.33 30.36
CA GLY A 417 -14.10 21.61 29.09
C GLY A 417 -12.68 21.32 28.58
N PRO A 418 -12.55 20.50 27.53
CA PRO A 418 -11.28 20.27 26.84
C PRO A 418 -10.83 21.55 26.12
N THR A 419 -9.75 22.18 26.58
CA THR A 419 -9.19 23.41 26.01
C THR A 419 -7.81 23.18 25.40
N LEU A 420 -7.49 23.94 24.35
CA LEU A 420 -6.15 23.93 23.76
C LEU A 420 -5.12 24.51 24.73
N SER A 421 -5.50 25.49 25.55
CA SER A 421 -4.64 26.06 26.61
C SER A 421 -4.10 24.99 27.54
N ARG A 422 -4.94 24.03 27.97
CA ARG A 422 -4.53 22.92 28.83
C ARG A 422 -3.44 22.06 28.21
N VAL A 423 -3.51 21.81 26.91
CA VAL A 423 -2.50 21.05 26.18
C VAL A 423 -1.19 21.83 26.11
N LEU A 424 -1.25 23.11 25.75
CA LEU A 424 -0.09 23.99 25.70
C LEU A 424 0.58 24.09 27.07
N ASP A 425 -0.18 24.34 28.13
CA ASP A 425 0.36 24.50 29.48
C ASP A 425 1.08 23.24 29.96
N HIS A 426 0.54 22.05 29.65
CA HIS A 426 1.20 20.79 29.98
C HIS A 426 2.56 20.63 29.30
N LEU A 427 2.61 20.93 27.99
CA LEU A 427 3.83 20.82 27.17
C LEU A 427 4.90 21.84 27.58
N THR A 428 4.49 22.99 28.15
CA THR A 428 5.38 24.12 28.42
C THR A 428 5.81 24.26 29.87
N THR A 429 5.12 23.64 30.85
CA THR A 429 5.55 23.76 32.26
C THR A 429 6.83 22.96 32.49
N THR A 430 7.85 23.61 33.04
CA THR A 430 9.12 22.97 33.42
C THR A 430 8.92 22.08 34.65
N PRO A 431 9.62 20.92 34.77
CA PRO A 431 9.52 20.04 35.93
C PRO A 431 9.88 20.71 37.28
N ALA A 432 10.64 21.80 37.25
CA ALA A 432 11.14 22.49 38.44
C ALA A 432 10.07 23.25 39.24
N GLU A 433 8.95 23.66 38.63
CA GLU A 433 7.89 24.42 39.34
C GLU A 433 6.88 23.56 40.09
N ALA A 434 6.87 22.24 39.88
CA ALA A 434 5.91 21.34 40.54
C ALA A 434 6.28 20.96 41.99
N ARG A 435 7.40 21.46 42.54
CA ARG A 435 7.85 21.13 43.89
C ARG A 435 8.19 22.36 44.74
N VAL A 436 7.21 23.21 45.01
CA VAL A 436 7.17 23.99 46.27
C VAL A 436 5.70 24.18 46.70
N PRO A 437 5.18 23.44 47.69
CA PRO A 437 4.11 23.99 48.49
C PRO A 437 4.74 25.08 49.36
N ALA A 438 4.43 26.34 49.05
CA ALA A 438 4.73 27.46 49.91
C ALA A 438 4.08 27.20 51.28
N ARG A 439 4.91 27.15 52.31
CA ARG A 439 4.47 27.13 53.71
C ARG A 439 4.15 28.60 54.05
N ASP A 440 2.89 28.87 54.38
CA ASP A 440 2.45 30.20 54.79
C ASP A 440 3.23 30.72 56.00
N PRO A 441 3.52 32.04 56.07
CA PRO A 441 4.17 32.67 57.21
C PRO A 441 3.11 33.09 58.23
N ALA A 442 3.26 32.64 59.48
CA ALA A 442 2.54 33.22 60.60
C ALA A 442 3.41 33.28 61.86
N ALA A 443 3.60 34.53 62.31
CA ALA A 443 3.74 35.00 63.67
C ALA A 443 4.74 34.32 64.62
N ASP A 444 5.74 35.09 65.07
CA ASP A 444 5.77 35.51 66.46
C ASP A 444 6.60 36.78 66.65
N ALA A 445 6.02 37.70 67.42
CA ALA A 445 6.67 38.89 67.95
C ALA A 445 7.31 38.55 69.31
N ASP A 446 8.51 39.06 69.58
CA ASP A 446 8.74 40.13 70.57
C ASP A 446 10.17 40.11 71.18
N THR A 447 10.62 41.32 71.50
CA THR A 447 11.62 41.78 72.48
C THR A 447 13.09 41.34 72.45
N GLY A 448 13.98 42.36 72.40
CA GLY A 448 15.37 42.25 72.87
C GLY A 448 16.31 43.37 72.39
N ALA A 449 16.33 44.50 73.10
CA ALA A 449 17.29 45.59 72.89
C ALA A 449 18.74 45.22 73.29
N THR A 450 19.76 45.77 72.61
CA THR A 450 20.87 46.58 73.19
C THR A 450 21.93 47.00 72.14
N SER A 451 22.10 48.32 72.00
CA SER A 451 23.34 49.12 72.01
C SER A 451 24.54 48.86 71.08
N GLY A 452 24.94 49.94 70.39
CA GLY A 452 26.31 50.32 70.04
C GLY A 452 26.60 50.31 68.53
N THR A 453 27.21 51.30 67.86
CA THR A 453 27.86 52.55 68.25
C THR A 453 27.99 53.37 66.95
N ALA A 454 28.18 54.67 67.11
CA ALA A 454 28.06 55.72 66.11
C ALA A 454 29.16 55.82 65.02
N HIS A 455 28.81 56.60 63.99
CA HIS A 455 29.55 57.75 63.42
C HIS A 455 29.97 57.71 61.94
N HIS A 456 29.46 58.74 61.23
CA HIS A 456 30.12 59.61 60.23
C HIS A 456 30.53 59.00 58.88
N ALA A 457 30.50 59.70 57.74
CA ALA A 457 29.99 61.01 57.33
C ALA A 457 30.11 61.08 55.78
N THR A 458 29.09 61.59 55.10
CA THR A 458 29.22 62.34 53.82
C THR A 458 29.76 63.76 54.15
N PRO A 459 30.22 64.66 53.24
CA PRO A 459 29.90 64.80 51.80
C PRO A 459 31.01 65.39 50.88
N GLY A 460 30.71 65.55 49.57
CA GLY A 460 30.99 66.82 48.88
C GLY A 460 31.97 66.87 47.68
N THR A 461 31.41 67.17 46.50
CA THR A 461 31.74 68.30 45.58
C THR A 461 33.05 68.35 44.76
N GLY A 462 32.88 68.41 43.41
CA GLY A 462 33.64 69.20 42.41
C GLY A 462 35.08 68.73 42.09
N THR A 463 35.71 68.92 40.92
CA THR A 463 35.47 69.63 39.64
C THR A 463 36.61 69.18 38.70
N ALA A 464 36.40 69.14 37.38
CA ALA A 464 37.34 69.54 36.30
C ALA A 464 37.24 68.66 35.03
N THR A 465 36.68 69.26 33.97
CA THR A 465 36.98 69.02 32.54
C THR A 465 38.29 69.80 32.18
N PRO A 466 38.96 69.67 30.99
CA PRO A 466 38.32 69.83 29.67
C PRO A 466 38.92 69.05 28.45
N ASP A 467 38.16 69.15 27.35
CA ASP A 467 38.53 69.15 25.91
C ASP A 467 39.13 67.86 25.27
N ASP A 468 38.84 67.50 24.02
CA ASP A 468 38.31 68.28 22.90
C ASP A 468 37.59 67.42 21.82
N GLN A 469 36.88 68.16 20.98
CA GLN A 469 36.02 67.90 19.81
C GLN A 469 36.68 67.04 18.69
N ALA A 470 35.98 66.49 17.68
CA ALA A 470 35.07 67.14 16.75
C ALA A 470 34.41 66.08 15.81
N THR A 471 33.08 66.02 15.63
CA THR A 471 32.27 66.54 14.48
C THR A 471 32.63 65.93 13.10
N SER A 472 31.76 65.57 12.15
CA SER A 472 30.39 66.00 11.83
C SER A 472 29.78 65.04 10.79
N ASP A 473 28.48 64.79 10.83
CA ASP A 473 27.64 64.54 9.65
C ASP A 473 27.39 65.86 8.88
N PRO A 474 27.02 65.83 7.58
CA PRO A 474 25.63 66.20 7.27
C PRO A 474 24.97 65.52 6.04
N GLN A 475 23.70 65.19 6.24
CA GLN A 475 22.49 65.27 5.38
C GLN A 475 22.53 65.68 3.89
N ALA A 476 21.73 64.90 3.13
CA ALA A 476 20.58 65.28 2.26
C ALA A 476 20.73 65.51 0.73
N ALA A 477 19.64 65.11 0.03
CA ALA A 477 19.16 65.45 -1.33
C ALA A 477 19.92 64.78 -2.50
N THR A 478 19.35 64.31 -3.63
CA THR A 478 18.04 64.43 -4.30
C THR A 478 18.08 63.55 -5.58
N ALA A 479 16.89 63.12 -6.05
CA ALA A 479 16.47 62.94 -7.46
C ALA A 479 17.24 62.00 -8.43
N SER A 480 16.53 61.05 -9.04
CA SER A 480 16.08 61.10 -10.46
C SER A 480 15.80 59.70 -11.04
N ASP A 481 14.58 59.50 -11.52
CA ASP A 481 14.23 58.54 -12.58
C ASP A 481 14.81 59.02 -13.92
N PRO A 482 15.13 58.16 -14.91
CA PRO A 482 14.13 57.86 -15.95
C PRO A 482 14.22 56.50 -16.70
N GLN A 483 13.04 56.02 -17.11
CA GLN A 483 12.64 55.44 -18.42
C GLN A 483 13.57 54.55 -19.30
N ALA A 484 13.04 53.34 -19.54
CA ALA A 484 12.56 52.78 -20.83
C ALA A 484 13.50 52.20 -21.93
N ALA A 485 12.94 51.15 -22.56
CA ALA A 485 13.23 50.53 -23.87
C ALA A 485 14.41 49.52 -23.87
N THR A 486 14.42 48.37 -24.56
CA THR A 486 13.78 47.90 -25.80
C THR A 486 13.95 46.36 -25.89
N ALA A 487 13.04 45.65 -26.56
CA ALA A 487 13.24 44.27 -27.02
C ALA A 487 14.42 44.16 -28.03
N PRO A 488 14.92 42.94 -28.29
CA PRO A 488 14.75 42.41 -29.65
C PRO A 488 14.47 40.90 -29.71
N GLY A 489 13.81 40.50 -30.79
CA GLY A 489 13.57 39.11 -31.21
C GLY A 489 14.75 38.45 -31.96
N PRO A 490 14.48 37.40 -32.77
CA PRO A 490 15.17 36.11 -32.68
C PRO A 490 16.32 35.94 -33.69
N GLN A 491 17.30 35.10 -33.35
CA GLN A 491 18.30 34.62 -34.30
C GLN A 491 18.47 33.10 -34.23
N ALA A 492 18.36 32.50 -35.41
CA ALA A 492 18.63 31.11 -35.72
C ALA A 492 20.14 30.82 -35.69
N ALA A 493 20.54 29.66 -35.17
CA ALA A 493 21.86 29.09 -35.40
C ALA A 493 21.81 27.54 -35.32
N THR A 494 21.81 26.92 -36.50
CA THR A 494 22.74 25.88 -36.95
C THR A 494 22.95 24.62 -36.08
N ALA A 495 22.48 23.49 -36.61
CA ALA A 495 22.89 22.14 -36.22
C ALA A 495 24.36 21.85 -36.59
N PRO A 496 25.08 21.03 -35.81
CA PRO A 496 26.22 20.28 -36.31
C PRO A 496 25.91 18.78 -36.43
N ASP A 497 26.18 18.24 -37.61
CA ASP A 497 26.26 16.80 -37.92
C ASP A 497 27.62 16.20 -37.44
N PRO A 498 27.75 14.87 -37.34
CA PRO A 498 28.66 14.18 -36.43
C PRO A 498 30.06 13.97 -37.01
N GLN A 499 31.07 13.94 -36.14
CA GLN A 499 32.39 13.40 -36.46
C GLN A 499 32.80 12.32 -35.44
N PRO A 500 33.49 11.26 -35.91
CA PRO A 500 33.71 10.00 -35.20
C PRO A 500 35.01 10.04 -34.38
N LEU A 501 35.17 9.18 -33.37
CA LEU A 501 36.42 8.47 -33.06
C LEU A 501 36.29 7.54 -31.84
N THR A 502 36.82 6.33 -32.04
CA THR A 502 37.53 5.44 -31.10
C THR A 502 36.78 4.69 -30.00
N THR A 503 36.67 3.38 -30.23
CA THR A 503 36.64 2.30 -29.24
C THR A 503 37.89 2.28 -28.36
N PRO A 504 37.73 1.93 -27.08
CA PRO A 504 38.64 0.95 -26.46
C PRO A 504 37.88 -0.21 -25.78
N ASP A 505 38.64 -1.29 -25.63
CA ASP A 505 38.27 -2.66 -25.25
C ASP A 505 37.59 -2.87 -23.88
N ASP A 506 36.82 -3.97 -23.84
CA ASP A 506 36.57 -4.95 -22.77
C ASP A 506 36.92 -4.60 -21.32
N GLN A 507 35.89 -4.36 -20.51
CA GLN A 507 35.75 -4.95 -19.16
C GLN A 507 34.29 -4.87 -18.64
N PRO A 508 33.73 -5.94 -18.05
CA PRO A 508 32.34 -5.99 -17.63
C PRO A 508 32.13 -5.25 -16.30
N ALA A 509 31.36 -4.15 -16.32
CA ALA A 509 30.92 -3.46 -15.12
C ALA A 509 29.81 -4.26 -14.41
N ALA A 510 30.08 -4.61 -13.16
CA ALA A 510 29.21 -5.34 -12.26
C ALA A 510 27.91 -4.57 -11.96
N ALA A 511 26.80 -5.32 -11.99
CA ALA A 511 25.51 -4.88 -11.48
C ALA A 511 25.60 -4.61 -9.95
N PRO A 512 24.85 -3.63 -9.42
CA PRO A 512 24.80 -3.39 -7.98
C PRO A 512 24.17 -4.59 -7.26
N ALA A 513 24.91 -5.11 -6.30
CA ALA A 513 24.52 -6.23 -5.46
C ALA A 513 23.31 -5.87 -4.58
N ALA A 514 22.33 -6.76 -4.56
CA ALA A 514 21.29 -6.80 -3.54
C ALA A 514 21.92 -6.97 -2.15
N PRO A 515 21.43 -6.29 -1.10
CA PRO A 515 21.91 -6.54 0.26
C PRO A 515 21.50 -7.96 0.68
N GLY A 516 22.51 -8.73 1.08
CA GLY A 516 22.38 -10.10 1.51
C GLY A 516 21.65 -10.22 2.84
N SER A 517 20.80 -11.23 2.90
CA SER A 517 20.21 -11.81 4.11
C SER A 517 21.28 -12.11 5.16
N ALA A 518 21.25 -11.33 6.25
CA ALA A 518 21.84 -11.71 7.52
C ALA A 518 20.79 -12.52 8.30
N ASP A 519 21.21 -13.72 8.69
CA ASP A 519 20.50 -14.65 9.56
C ASP A 519 20.45 -14.02 10.97
N HIS A 520 19.30 -13.46 11.37
CA HIS A 520 19.09 -13.01 12.74
C HIS A 520 18.39 -14.12 13.52
N SER A 521 19.20 -14.84 14.29
CA SER A 521 18.78 -15.62 15.43
C SER A 521 18.04 -14.74 16.42
N ASP A 522 16.76 -15.08 16.58
CA ASP A 522 15.86 -14.78 17.68
C ASP A 522 16.54 -15.14 19.03
N ASP A 523 16.87 -14.12 19.82
CA ASP A 523 16.94 -14.19 21.29
C ASP A 523 16.87 -12.75 21.85
N GLY A 524 15.89 -12.52 22.73
CA GLY A 524 15.27 -11.21 22.93
C GLY A 524 15.98 -10.18 23.81
N ASN A 525 15.63 -8.91 23.55
CA ASN A 525 15.37 -7.88 24.56
C ASN A 525 14.68 -6.67 23.88
N GLY A 526 13.37 -6.48 24.08
CA GLY A 526 12.56 -5.46 23.40
C GLY A 526 12.51 -4.11 24.14
N THR A 527 13.64 -3.43 24.30
CA THR A 527 13.67 -2.12 24.98
C THR A 527 14.59 -1.07 24.36
N GLU A 528 15.32 -1.36 23.27
CA GLU A 528 16.30 -0.40 22.72
C GLU A 528 15.77 0.44 21.52
N ASP A 529 14.65 0.06 20.88
CA ASP A 529 14.06 0.80 19.75
C ASP A 529 13.15 1.99 20.19
N ASP A 530 12.57 1.95 21.39
CA ASP A 530 11.61 2.97 21.86
C ASP A 530 12.28 4.32 22.21
N ASP A 531 13.58 4.33 22.55
CA ASP A 531 14.30 5.53 22.97
C ASP A 531 14.72 6.42 21.79
N ASP A 532 14.93 5.87 20.58
CA ASP A 532 15.27 6.64 19.37
C ASP A 532 14.03 7.33 18.76
N ASP A 533 12.85 6.70 18.88
CA ASP A 533 11.56 7.19 18.36
C ASP A 533 11.02 8.47 19.04
N LEU A 534 11.51 8.76 20.25
CA LEU A 534 11.14 9.93 21.06
C LEU A 534 12.25 10.98 21.14
N ALA A 535 13.41 10.72 20.51
CA ALA A 535 14.56 11.61 20.49
C ALA A 535 14.18 12.99 19.94
N GLY A 536 14.46 14.04 20.72
CA GLY A 536 14.15 15.43 20.35
C GLY A 536 12.79 15.95 20.80
N THR A 537 11.98 15.19 21.53
CA THR A 537 10.78 15.72 22.22
C THR A 537 11.07 16.12 23.67
N THR A 538 10.29 17.05 24.24
CA THR A 538 10.40 17.36 25.67
C THR A 538 10.00 16.15 26.52
N PRO A 539 10.49 15.96 27.76
CA PRO A 539 10.14 14.80 28.59
C PRO A 539 8.64 14.59 28.80
N ARG A 540 7.86 15.68 28.81
CA ARG A 540 6.39 15.62 28.89
C ARG A 540 5.74 15.31 27.55
N GLY A 541 6.28 15.87 26.46
CA GLY A 541 5.90 15.47 25.10
C GLY A 541 6.11 13.97 24.90
N ALA A 542 7.25 13.42 25.31
CA ALA A 542 7.55 12.00 25.28
C ALA A 542 6.55 11.16 26.07
N ALA A 543 6.21 11.57 27.30
CA ALA A 543 5.20 10.87 28.12
C ALA A 543 3.80 10.88 27.49
N LEU A 544 3.40 12.01 26.88
CA LEU A 544 2.13 12.14 26.17
C LEU A 544 2.10 11.32 24.88
N ALA A 545 3.20 11.33 24.12
CA ALA A 545 3.40 10.52 22.93
C ALA A 545 3.29 9.03 23.26
N ALA A 546 4.00 8.55 24.28
CA ALA A 546 3.94 7.16 24.73
C ALA A 546 2.52 6.76 25.17
N GLY A 547 1.81 7.65 25.89
CA GLY A 547 0.42 7.41 26.29
C GLY A 547 -0.54 7.31 25.09
N LEU A 548 -0.35 8.16 24.07
CA LEU A 548 -1.10 8.10 22.82
C LEU A 548 -0.81 6.84 22.01
N SER A 549 0.46 6.49 21.83
CA SER A 549 0.89 5.26 21.15
C SER A 549 0.29 4.02 21.82
N ALA A 550 0.37 3.94 23.15
CA ALA A 550 -0.23 2.84 23.90
C ALA A 550 -1.76 2.78 23.76
N GLN A 551 -2.43 3.93 23.67
CA GLN A 551 -3.88 3.97 23.46
C GLN A 551 -4.27 3.51 22.05
N LEU A 552 -3.53 3.92 21.03
CA LEU A 552 -3.74 3.49 19.64
C LEU A 552 -3.50 1.98 19.50
N ALA A 553 -2.40 1.46 20.04
CA ALA A 553 -2.10 0.03 20.03
C ALA A 553 -3.22 -0.83 20.67
N ARG A 554 -3.83 -0.34 21.76
CA ARG A 554 -4.98 -1.00 22.39
C ARG A 554 -6.22 -1.04 21.49
N GLU A 555 -6.46 0.02 20.72
CA GLU A 555 -7.61 0.11 19.82
C GLU A 555 -7.42 -0.73 18.55
N GLU A 556 -6.21 -0.73 18.00
CA GLU A 556 -5.83 -1.59 16.89
C GLU A 556 -5.95 -3.07 17.29
N ALA A 557 -5.44 -3.46 18.47
CA ALA A 557 -5.59 -4.82 18.99
C ALA A 557 -7.06 -5.22 19.18
N ARG A 558 -7.92 -4.30 19.66
CA ARG A 558 -9.36 -4.55 19.79
C ARG A 558 -10.03 -4.74 18.43
N THR A 559 -9.70 -3.90 17.45
CA THR A 559 -10.25 -3.96 16.09
C THR A 559 -9.83 -5.26 15.40
N GLN A 560 -8.56 -5.65 15.53
CA GLN A 560 -8.04 -6.90 15.01
C GLN A 560 -8.70 -8.13 15.68
N ALA A 561 -8.98 -8.07 16.99
CA ALA A 561 -9.69 -9.14 17.70
C ALA A 561 -11.15 -9.31 17.22
N LEU A 562 -11.84 -8.21 16.90
CA LEU A 562 -13.17 -8.23 16.28
C LEU A 562 -13.12 -8.83 14.86
N ALA A 563 -12.19 -8.36 14.02
CA ALA A 563 -12.02 -8.85 12.65
C ALA A 563 -11.67 -10.36 12.60
N SER A 564 -10.87 -10.83 13.57
CA SER A 564 -10.46 -12.24 13.66
C SER A 564 -11.55 -13.16 14.20
N GLY A 565 -12.69 -12.63 14.68
CA GLY A 565 -13.73 -13.41 15.36
C GLY A 565 -13.28 -14.04 16.68
N THR A 566 -12.15 -13.60 17.23
CA THR A 566 -11.56 -14.10 18.49
C THR A 566 -12.10 -13.34 19.71
N ALA A 567 -12.88 -12.27 19.48
CA ALA A 567 -13.57 -11.56 20.54
C ALA A 567 -14.61 -12.47 21.22
N PRO A 568 -14.69 -12.49 22.57
CA PRO A 568 -15.72 -13.25 23.27
C PRO A 568 -17.10 -12.74 22.85
N PRO A 569 -18.06 -13.63 22.52
CA PRO A 569 -19.38 -13.19 22.09
C PRO A 569 -20.05 -12.41 23.22
N PRO A 570 -20.80 -11.33 22.91
CA PRO A 570 -21.65 -10.69 23.90
C PRO A 570 -22.67 -11.70 24.44
N PRO A 571 -23.02 -11.67 25.73
CA PRO A 571 -24.00 -12.59 26.28
C PRO A 571 -25.37 -12.32 25.63
N GLY A 572 -25.82 -13.21 24.75
CA GLY A 572 -27.22 -13.23 24.27
C GLY A 572 -27.48 -13.42 22.78
N THR A 573 -26.49 -13.53 21.90
CA THR A 573 -26.74 -13.70 20.45
C THR A 573 -26.55 -15.14 19.97
N THR A 574 -27.66 -15.81 19.67
CA THR A 574 -27.67 -17.07 18.91
C THR A 574 -27.54 -16.76 17.41
N THR A 575 -26.36 -16.98 16.84
CA THR A 575 -26.12 -16.81 15.39
C THR A 575 -26.54 -18.08 14.64
N GLY A 576 -27.47 -17.94 13.68
CA GLY A 576 -27.85 -18.99 12.73
C GLY A 576 -26.74 -19.28 11.70
N PRO A 577 -26.83 -20.39 10.94
CA PRO A 577 -25.77 -20.83 10.05
C PRO A 577 -25.52 -19.82 8.91
N ALA A 578 -24.28 -19.35 8.81
CA ALA A 578 -23.82 -18.41 7.81
C ALA A 578 -24.01 -18.95 6.38
N ALA A 579 -24.62 -18.12 5.52
CA ALA A 579 -24.80 -18.38 4.10
C ALA A 579 -23.42 -18.59 3.43
N THR A 580 -23.25 -19.75 2.81
CA THR A 580 -22.03 -20.15 2.13
C THR A 580 -22.06 -19.61 0.70
N GLY A 581 -21.46 -18.44 0.48
CA GLY A 581 -21.30 -17.86 -0.84
C GLY A 581 -19.98 -17.09 -0.95
N THR A 582 -19.13 -17.47 -1.91
CA THR A 582 -18.03 -16.66 -2.47
C THR A 582 -16.79 -16.32 -1.62
N ALA A 583 -16.40 -17.13 -0.63
CA ALA A 583 -15.03 -17.06 -0.08
C ALA A 583 -14.02 -17.79 -1.00
N LEU A 584 -13.61 -17.14 -2.10
CA LEU A 584 -12.53 -17.56 -3.03
C LEU A 584 -11.11 -17.27 -2.48
N TRP A 585 -11.01 -16.79 -1.25
CA TRP A 585 -9.85 -16.22 -0.55
C TRP A 585 -10.01 -16.37 0.96
N ASP A 586 -8.89 -16.43 1.70
CA ASP A 586 -8.88 -16.45 3.15
C ASP A 586 -8.80 -15.00 3.66
N ASP A 587 -9.92 -14.47 4.17
CA ASP A 587 -10.03 -13.09 4.69
C ASP A 587 -9.12 -12.81 5.90
N ARG A 588 -8.54 -13.86 6.49
CA ARG A 588 -7.71 -13.77 7.70
C ARG A 588 -6.32 -13.15 7.48
N ALA A 589 -5.93 -12.87 6.23
CA ALA A 589 -4.60 -12.37 5.87
C ALA A 589 -4.60 -10.90 5.39
N LEU A 590 -5.69 -10.16 5.62
CA LEU A 590 -5.79 -8.75 5.24
C LEU A 590 -5.57 -7.81 6.44
N PRO A 591 -4.96 -6.62 6.24
CA PRO A 591 -4.41 -6.11 4.97
C PRO A 591 -3.11 -6.84 4.54
N LEU A 592 -2.90 -7.00 3.24
CA LEU A 592 -1.72 -7.72 2.70
C LEU A 592 -0.41 -6.94 2.93
N LEU A 593 -0.47 -5.61 2.90
CA LEU A 593 0.60 -4.69 3.28
C LEU A 593 0.00 -3.52 4.07
N PRO A 594 0.59 -3.10 5.20
CA PRO A 594 0.20 -1.85 5.84
C PRO A 594 0.58 -0.68 4.94
N LEU A 595 -0.39 0.20 4.62
CA LEU A 595 -0.16 1.38 3.78
C LEU A 595 0.82 2.39 4.36
N GLN A 596 1.07 2.35 5.67
CA GLN A 596 2.00 3.25 6.34
C GLN A 596 2.96 2.44 7.21
N PRO A 597 4.25 2.82 7.26
CA PRO A 597 5.15 2.31 8.29
C PRO A 597 4.63 2.69 9.69
N PRO A 598 5.10 2.02 10.75
CA PRO A 598 4.79 2.41 12.12
C PRO A 598 5.12 3.89 12.32
N ARG A 599 4.17 4.65 12.85
CA ARG A 599 4.36 6.08 13.11
C ARG A 599 5.14 6.25 14.41
N THR A 600 6.15 7.11 14.38
CA THR A 600 6.92 7.45 15.58
C THR A 600 6.03 8.14 16.61
N GLY A 601 6.38 8.05 17.90
CA GLY A 601 5.64 8.74 18.96
C GLY A 601 5.53 10.26 18.71
N ARG A 602 6.57 10.86 18.12
CA ARG A 602 6.58 12.28 17.73
C ARG A 602 5.55 12.61 16.64
N GLU A 603 5.43 11.78 15.62
CA GLU A 603 4.43 11.96 14.56
C GLU A 603 3.00 11.82 15.09
N ILE A 604 2.79 10.84 15.97
CA ILE A 604 1.52 10.64 16.67
C ILE A 604 1.18 11.90 17.46
N LEU A 605 2.08 12.39 18.32
CA LEU A 605 1.85 13.58 19.13
C LEU A 605 1.55 14.82 18.26
N THR A 606 2.33 15.04 17.21
CA THR A 606 2.15 16.15 16.27
C THR A 606 0.76 16.11 15.65
N ALA A 607 0.31 14.96 15.16
CA ALA A 607 -1.02 14.81 14.55
C ALA A 607 -2.15 15.13 15.54
N HIS A 608 -2.03 14.69 16.81
CA HIS A 608 -3.05 14.93 17.82
C HIS A 608 -3.11 16.40 18.26
N ILE A 609 -1.96 17.08 18.37
CA ILE A 609 -1.93 18.52 18.65
C ILE A 609 -2.50 19.30 17.46
N THR A 610 -2.14 18.95 16.22
CA THR A 610 -2.72 19.55 15.02
C THR A 610 -4.23 19.40 15.00
N ALA A 611 -4.76 18.21 15.32
CA ALA A 611 -6.19 17.96 15.43
C ALA A 611 -6.86 18.87 16.48
N MET A 612 -6.25 19.01 17.67
CA MET A 612 -6.76 19.89 18.73
C MET A 612 -6.77 21.37 18.31
N VAL A 613 -5.71 21.82 17.63
CA VAL A 613 -5.63 23.20 17.10
C VAL A 613 -6.70 23.43 16.03
N CYS A 614 -6.91 22.47 15.12
CA CYS A 614 -7.96 22.57 14.09
C CYS A 614 -9.35 22.64 14.73
N CYS A 615 -9.64 21.81 15.74
CA CYS A 615 -10.92 21.86 16.46
C CYS A 615 -11.14 23.21 17.15
N ALA A 616 -10.11 23.75 17.82
CA ALA A 616 -10.20 25.08 18.44
C ALA A 616 -10.44 26.20 17.40
N ALA A 617 -9.78 26.13 16.25
CA ALA A 617 -9.98 27.09 15.16
C ALA A 617 -11.39 27.03 14.58
N MET A 618 -11.93 25.82 14.37
CA MET A 618 -13.31 25.64 13.88
C MET A 618 -14.33 26.20 14.88
N ASP A 619 -14.18 25.90 16.17
CA ASP A 619 -15.16 26.29 17.19
C ASP A 619 -15.09 27.77 17.59
N THR A 620 -13.95 28.45 17.39
CA THR A 620 -13.74 29.82 17.92
C THR A 620 -13.45 30.89 16.88
N ALA A 621 -12.94 30.51 15.70
CA ALA A 621 -12.52 31.44 14.65
C ALA A 621 -13.27 31.25 13.31
N GLY A 622 -14.28 30.37 13.28
CA GLY A 622 -15.08 30.12 12.07
C GLY A 622 -14.31 29.40 10.96
N ALA A 623 -13.21 28.72 11.29
CA ALA A 623 -12.52 27.86 10.35
C ALA A 623 -13.41 26.67 9.96
N THR A 624 -13.16 26.07 8.80
CA THR A 624 -13.90 24.92 8.29
C THR A 624 -12.94 23.78 7.92
N PRO A 625 -13.37 22.52 8.05
CA PRO A 625 -12.60 21.38 7.55
C PRO A 625 -12.59 21.42 6.02
N GLY A 626 -11.48 21.02 5.43
CA GLY A 626 -11.32 20.89 3.99
C GLY A 626 -10.46 19.70 3.62
N LEU A 627 -10.40 19.44 2.31
CA LEU A 627 -9.57 18.40 1.73
C LEU A 627 -8.60 19.00 0.72
N ASP A 628 -7.33 18.68 0.91
CA ASP A 628 -6.28 18.87 -0.08
C ASP A 628 -5.92 17.51 -0.68
N TRP A 629 -6.00 17.35 -1.99
CA TRP A 629 -5.80 16.04 -2.62
C TRP A 629 -4.38 15.47 -2.48
N LEU A 630 -3.37 16.32 -2.22
CA LEU A 630 -1.99 15.90 -2.07
C LEU A 630 -1.55 15.79 -0.62
N ASP A 631 -2.08 16.67 0.23
CA ASP A 631 -1.69 16.77 1.63
C ASP A 631 -2.71 16.16 2.60
N GLY A 632 -3.93 15.86 2.13
CA GLY A 632 -5.02 15.27 2.89
C GLY A 632 -5.86 16.31 3.64
N PRO A 633 -6.33 16.00 4.87
CA PRO A 633 -7.12 16.92 5.70
C PRO A 633 -6.45 18.29 5.86
N THR A 634 -7.19 19.38 5.61
CA THR A 634 -6.65 20.73 5.71
C THR A 634 -7.63 21.71 6.33
N LEU A 635 -7.11 22.72 7.04
CA LEU A 635 -7.93 23.75 7.67
C LEU A 635 -8.12 24.91 6.70
N LEU A 636 -9.38 25.30 6.49
CA LEU A 636 -9.77 26.44 5.67
C LEU A 636 -10.19 27.61 6.57
N VAL A 637 -9.63 28.79 6.32
CA VAL A 637 -10.03 30.06 6.97
C VAL A 637 -10.41 31.03 5.86
N ASP A 638 -11.62 31.58 5.93
CA ASP A 638 -12.21 32.41 4.87
C ASP A 638 -12.16 31.76 3.47
N GLY A 639 -12.29 30.43 3.43
CA GLY A 639 -12.22 29.62 2.20
C GLY A 639 -10.80 29.38 1.66
N ALA A 640 -9.76 29.90 2.31
CA ALA A 640 -8.37 29.72 1.93
C ALA A 640 -7.64 28.70 2.81
N ARG A 641 -6.79 27.88 2.19
CA ARG A 641 -5.97 26.88 2.89
C ARG A 641 -4.87 27.53 3.74
N ARG A 642 -4.69 27.02 4.97
CA ARG A 642 -3.57 27.38 5.85
C ARG A 642 -2.53 26.26 5.94
N ALA A 643 -1.44 26.39 5.20
CA ALA A 643 -0.37 25.39 5.11
C ALA A 643 0.74 25.56 6.19
N ASP A 644 0.76 26.69 6.88
CA ASP A 644 1.79 27.08 7.84
C ASP A 644 1.67 26.40 9.22
N LEU A 645 0.49 25.85 9.56
CA LEU A 645 0.22 25.23 10.86
C LEU A 645 1.20 24.10 11.22
N ALA A 646 1.53 23.22 10.26
CA ALA A 646 2.39 22.06 10.52
C ALA A 646 3.77 22.45 11.05
N LEU A 647 4.33 23.56 10.56
CA LEU A 647 5.63 24.07 11.00
C LEU A 647 5.58 24.54 12.46
N HIS A 648 4.51 25.24 12.86
CA HIS A 648 4.35 25.76 14.21
C HIS A 648 4.11 24.65 15.24
N VAL A 649 3.32 23.62 14.90
CA VAL A 649 3.09 22.47 15.78
C VAL A 649 4.35 21.63 15.94
N ARG A 650 5.09 21.38 14.85
CA ARG A 650 6.36 20.65 14.93
C ARG A 650 7.37 21.39 15.81
N SER A 651 7.48 22.71 15.66
CA SER A 651 8.34 23.52 16.53
C SER A 651 7.97 23.36 18.00
N LEU A 652 6.67 23.40 18.36
CA LEU A 652 6.22 23.17 19.73
C LEU A 652 6.61 21.79 20.26
N VAL A 653 6.48 20.74 19.44
CA VAL A 653 6.80 19.36 19.86
C VAL A 653 8.30 19.17 20.09
N GLU A 654 9.14 19.80 19.25
CA GLU A 654 10.60 19.66 19.30
C GLU A 654 11.24 20.56 20.38
N THR A 655 10.83 21.82 20.48
CA THR A 655 11.47 22.78 21.39
C THR A 655 10.73 22.98 22.71
N GLY A 656 9.44 22.60 22.76
CA GLY A 656 8.55 22.95 23.86
C GLY A 656 8.15 24.43 23.88
N ASP A 657 8.56 25.23 22.89
CA ASP A 657 8.24 26.66 22.82
C ASP A 657 6.85 26.87 22.18
N PRO A 658 5.87 27.43 22.92
CA PRO A 658 4.54 27.68 22.40
C PRO A 658 4.43 29.02 21.67
N ALA A 659 5.43 29.90 21.72
CA ALA A 659 5.32 31.27 21.24
C ALA A 659 4.98 31.37 19.74
N PRO A 660 5.61 30.61 18.83
CA PRO A 660 5.26 30.66 17.41
C PRO A 660 3.80 30.24 17.17
N LEU A 661 3.35 29.18 17.84
CA LEU A 661 1.98 28.70 17.70
C LEU A 661 0.97 29.67 18.33
N ARG A 662 1.27 30.28 19.48
CA ARG A 662 0.40 31.29 20.12
C ARG A 662 0.25 32.56 19.29
N ALA A 663 1.32 33.01 18.63
CA ALA A 663 1.26 34.12 17.68
C ALA A 663 0.32 33.77 16.51
N TRP A 664 0.52 32.61 15.89
CA TRP A 664 -0.33 32.11 14.81
C TRP A 664 -1.82 32.00 15.21
N LEU A 665 -2.10 31.48 16.41
CA LEU A 665 -3.48 31.40 16.93
C LEU A 665 -4.11 32.78 17.12
N SER A 666 -3.34 33.74 17.62
CA SER A 666 -3.80 35.11 17.89
C SER A 666 -4.11 35.85 16.59
N ASP A 667 -3.25 35.71 15.57
CA ASP A 667 -3.45 36.31 14.24
C ASP A 667 -4.73 35.81 13.57
N LEU A 668 -5.10 34.55 13.85
CA LEU A 668 -6.33 33.93 13.36
C LEU A 668 -7.54 34.15 14.26
N GLY A 669 -7.39 34.82 15.40
CA GLY A 669 -8.46 35.02 16.37
C GLY A 669 -8.91 33.72 17.08
N VAL A 670 -8.13 32.65 17.02
CA VAL A 670 -8.41 31.39 17.71
C VAL A 670 -8.28 31.59 19.21
N ARG A 671 -9.27 31.12 19.97
CA ARG A 671 -9.34 31.29 21.42
C ARG A 671 -8.98 29.98 22.14
N PRO A 672 -7.69 29.75 22.48
CA PRO A 672 -7.26 28.47 23.07
C PRO A 672 -7.87 28.17 24.44
N GLU A 673 -8.36 29.19 25.14
CA GLU A 673 -9.01 29.11 26.45
C GLU A 673 -10.45 28.62 26.40
N LYS A 674 -11.11 28.66 25.23
CA LYS A 674 -12.50 28.22 25.10
C LYS A 674 -12.58 26.70 24.99
N PRO A 675 -13.62 26.08 25.58
CA PRO A 675 -13.82 24.64 25.46
C PRO A 675 -14.15 24.27 24.03
N VAL A 676 -13.53 23.19 23.56
CA VAL A 676 -13.73 22.61 22.24
C VAL A 676 -14.81 21.52 22.32
N ARG A 677 -15.66 21.42 21.31
CA ARG A 677 -16.65 20.36 21.19
C ARG A 677 -15.97 19.07 20.72
N LEU A 678 -16.08 18.01 21.51
CA LEU A 678 -15.52 16.69 21.18
C LEU A 678 -16.64 15.67 20.92
N VAL A 679 -16.28 14.52 20.31
CA VAL A 679 -17.20 13.41 19.98
C VAL A 679 -17.50 12.54 21.19
#